data_AF-A0A1H8NE19-F1
#
_entry.id   AF-A0A1H8NE19-F1
#
_cell.length_a   1.000
_cell.length_b   1.000
_cell.length_c   1.000
_cell.angle_alpha   90.00
_cell.angle_beta   90.00
_cell.angle_gamma   90.00
#
_symmetry.space_group_name_H-M   'P 1'
#
loop_
_entity.id
_entity.type
_entity.pdbx_description
1 polymer ?
#
loop_
_entity_poly.entity_id
_entity_poly.type
_entity_poly.pdbx_seq_one_letter_code
_entity_poly.pdbx_strand_id
1 'polypeptide(L)'
;MSTKALSCYHCGSPVPDGAPWQIVVDDTPQSLCCPGCEAVAHAIVDGGLESYYRYRTELPERPDERQAAKADTWSVFDDPGLQAQFVHPDGDEGHVRATLAVEGITCAACAWLIEHRLNALEGVVSSAVNLTHHRLRVSWAPNVVKLSQLFAELAAIGYDAQPYEPDQAQTRLQHEERMNVRRLIVAAVGMMQVMMFSIPIYVSGPGELSEDFFALFHWLSFALATPVVFFSAQPFFRNALRDLKTGVLGMDVPVSLAIGGAYFASSYAVLFNVGEVYFDSVAMFTFFLLFGRYVEGRARRRSGHSGNALSGVLPVSATRLEADGSERILPASELAPGDRVLIKPGHGVPADGIIEDGESSLDESMLTGEYLPVTRRVGEQVVGGSQNMENPLTVRVTHAGHHARVAGIVDLTDRAFASRPRLAQMAARMAHLFVLRLLVVTACVTVAWWFIDPSRMLWVLLSVLVVTCPCALALATPTALTAGHGQLRQRGVLITRADAIESLSNATRVIFDKTGTLTRGEMQLTQTCPLNEQSSEQLRAIAAALEAHSEHPIARAFRPFRDATLQARQVKSVTGSGLEGVLNGTTWRLGKPDFATTEPLTPPSAGQWLLLSEDSAPRAWFKLHDGIREDAAQTVAALQARGLNVELLSGDTQEAVESLAEQLNITTWHAGKSPEGKLERLRELQAQGERVVMIGDGINDVPVLAGADVAIAMNGATDLARTRADAVLLSPRLMRIFEAIEIASATRRIMRQNMIWSVCYNFSALPLAAMGLVPPWLAAIGMSLSSLFVVGNALRLTRWRTSPAPQIAPATPVTV
;
A
#
# COMPACT_ATOMS: atom_id res chain seq x y z
N MET A 1 64.52 -14.92 16.80
CA MET A 1 64.37 -13.45 16.92
C MET A 1 63.17 -13.05 16.09
N SER A 2 62.09 -12.59 16.71
CA SER A 2 60.85 -12.19 16.03
C SER A 2 61.10 -10.86 15.30
N THR A 3 61.10 -10.87 13.97
CA THR A 3 61.16 -9.65 13.15
C THR A 3 59.87 -8.87 13.37
N LYS A 4 59.96 -7.76 14.11
CA LYS A 4 58.85 -6.83 14.34
C LYS A 4 58.41 -6.31 12.96
N ALA A 5 57.19 -6.62 12.53
CA ALA A 5 56.65 -6.12 11.27
C ALA A 5 56.69 -4.58 11.28
N LEU A 6 57.33 -3.99 10.26
CA LEU A 6 57.36 -2.53 10.11
C LEU A 6 55.95 -2.02 9.83
N SER A 7 55.51 -1.01 10.57
CA SER A 7 54.24 -0.32 10.34
C SER A 7 54.48 0.96 9.55
N CYS A 8 53.61 1.23 8.57
CA CYS A 8 53.63 2.42 7.74
C CYS A 8 53.57 3.67 8.61
N TYR A 9 54.52 4.57 8.40
CA TYR A 9 54.59 5.79 9.20
C TYR A 9 53.38 6.70 8.97
N HIS A 10 52.74 6.67 7.80
CA HIS A 10 51.57 7.53 7.54
C HIS A 10 50.25 6.97 8.12
N CYS A 11 49.92 5.70 7.83
CA CYS A 11 48.61 5.10 8.14
C CYS A 11 48.65 3.87 9.07
N GLY A 12 49.83 3.47 9.55
CA GLY A 12 50.02 2.35 10.49
C GLY A 12 49.84 0.94 9.92
N SER A 13 49.50 0.79 8.64
CA SER A 13 49.38 -0.52 7.98
C SER A 13 50.73 -1.25 7.87
N PRO A 14 50.79 -2.60 7.89
CA PRO A 14 52.04 -3.32 7.72
C PRO A 14 52.71 -2.95 6.39
N VAL A 15 54.01 -2.65 6.44
CA VAL A 15 54.83 -2.37 5.26
C VAL A 15 55.17 -3.71 4.60
N PRO A 16 54.82 -3.91 3.32
CA PRO A 16 55.20 -5.12 2.60
C PRO A 16 56.73 -5.31 2.60
N ASP A 17 57.19 -6.55 2.73
CA ASP A 17 58.62 -6.85 2.68
C ASP A 17 59.23 -6.37 1.35
N GLY A 18 60.25 -5.50 1.42
CA GLY A 18 60.90 -4.92 0.24
C GLY A 18 60.17 -3.73 -0.41
N ALA A 19 59.17 -3.14 0.26
CA ALA A 19 58.50 -1.93 -0.20
C ALA A 19 59.49 -0.76 -0.43
N PRO A 20 59.47 -0.10 -1.60
CA PRO A 20 60.41 0.98 -1.92
C PRO A 20 60.01 2.35 -1.35
N TRP A 21 58.81 2.47 -0.78
CA TRP A 21 58.19 3.75 -0.43
C TRP A 21 58.67 4.27 0.92
N GLN A 22 59.14 5.52 0.95
CA GLN A 22 59.70 6.14 2.14
C GLN A 22 59.55 7.66 2.12
N ILE A 23 59.51 8.28 3.30
CA ILE A 23 59.53 9.73 3.48
C ILE A 23 60.61 10.10 4.50
N VAL A 24 61.26 11.25 4.34
CA VAL A 24 62.16 11.80 5.37
C VAL A 24 61.36 12.81 6.19
N VAL A 25 61.24 12.56 7.49
CA VAL A 25 60.62 13.46 8.47
C VAL A 25 61.61 13.69 9.60
N ASP A 26 61.90 14.94 9.95
CA ASP A 26 62.90 15.34 10.95
C ASP A 26 64.26 14.61 10.74
N ASP A 27 64.78 14.59 9.51
CA ASP A 27 66.01 13.89 9.07
C ASP A 27 66.03 12.37 9.29
N THR A 28 64.88 11.75 9.60
CA THR A 28 64.75 10.30 9.74
C THR A 28 63.95 9.69 8.59
N PRO A 29 64.48 8.67 7.88
CA PRO A 29 63.72 7.96 6.86
C PRO A 29 62.67 7.05 7.52
N GLN A 30 61.44 7.16 7.06
CA GLN A 30 60.27 6.45 7.57
C GLN A 30 59.61 5.65 6.46
N SER A 31 59.38 4.36 6.69
CA SER A 31 58.81 3.45 5.69
C SER A 31 57.29 3.63 5.52
N LEU A 32 56.81 3.46 4.29
CA LEU A 32 55.40 3.60 3.91
C LEU A 32 54.89 2.33 3.23
N CYS A 33 53.58 2.03 3.36
CA CYS A 33 53.02 0.78 2.86
C CYS A 33 52.65 0.78 1.38
N CYS A 34 52.48 1.95 0.75
CA CYS A 34 52.00 2.07 -0.64
C CYS A 34 52.34 3.45 -1.23
N PRO A 35 52.30 3.62 -2.57
CA PRO A 35 52.62 4.89 -3.23
C PRO A 35 51.61 6.00 -2.90
N GLY A 36 50.39 5.64 -2.49
CA GLY A 36 49.40 6.62 -2.02
C GLY A 36 49.81 7.26 -0.69
N CYS A 37 50.31 6.46 0.26
CA CYS A 37 50.83 6.99 1.52
C CYS A 37 52.09 7.83 1.30
N GLU A 38 52.93 7.48 0.33
CA GLU A 38 54.09 8.28 -0.08
C GLU A 38 53.69 9.63 -0.66
N ALA A 39 52.76 9.64 -1.63
CA ALA A 39 52.29 10.88 -2.23
C ALA A 39 51.65 11.84 -1.20
N VAL A 40 50.83 11.31 -0.28
CA VAL A 40 50.22 12.14 0.77
C VAL A 40 51.27 12.60 1.78
N ALA A 41 52.22 11.73 2.16
CA ALA A 41 53.28 12.12 3.08
C ALA A 41 54.17 13.22 2.52
N HIS A 42 54.57 13.12 1.25
CA HIS A 42 55.27 14.19 0.54
C HIS A 42 54.45 15.46 0.44
N ALA A 43 53.16 15.37 0.08
CA ALA A 43 52.30 16.55 0.01
C ALA A 43 52.19 17.32 1.35
N ILE A 44 52.21 16.61 2.48
CA ILE A 44 52.19 17.20 3.82
C ILE A 44 53.54 17.84 4.17
N VAL A 45 54.65 17.13 3.93
CA VAL A 45 56.01 17.62 4.26
C VAL A 45 56.40 18.78 3.34
N ASP A 46 56.26 18.61 2.02
CA ASP A 46 56.55 19.64 1.02
C ASP A 46 55.61 20.86 1.16
N GLY A 47 54.42 20.65 1.71
CA GLY A 47 53.47 21.70 2.06
C GLY A 47 53.81 22.48 3.34
N GLY A 48 54.94 22.17 4.01
CA GLY A 48 55.36 22.83 5.26
C GLY A 48 54.55 22.44 6.50
N LEU A 49 53.76 21.36 6.41
CA LEU A 49 52.88 20.86 7.49
C LEU A 49 53.49 19.66 8.23
N GLU A 50 54.82 19.55 8.25
CA GLU A 50 55.56 18.45 8.89
C GLU A 50 55.22 18.26 10.38
N SER A 51 54.82 19.35 11.05
CA SER A 51 54.34 19.34 12.44
C SER A 51 53.16 18.37 12.66
N TYR A 52 52.40 18.04 11.63
CA TYR A 52 51.37 16.99 11.67
C TYR A 52 51.92 15.66 12.21
N TYR A 53 53.09 15.22 11.74
CA TYR A 53 53.69 13.96 12.20
C TYR A 53 54.23 14.04 13.62
N ARG A 54 54.63 15.23 14.07
CA ARG A 54 55.17 15.47 15.41
C ARG A 54 54.08 15.50 16.49
N TYR A 55 52.91 16.04 16.16
CA TYR A 55 51.83 16.28 17.14
C TYR A 55 50.60 15.39 16.96
N ARG A 56 50.55 14.51 15.96
CA ARG A 56 49.43 13.58 15.83
C ARG A 56 49.34 12.67 17.06
N THR A 57 48.15 12.61 17.64
CA THR A 57 47.83 11.72 18.76
C THR A 57 47.27 10.38 18.27
N GLU A 58 46.72 10.34 17.05
CA GLU A 58 46.09 9.15 16.45
C GLU A 58 46.44 9.04 14.96
N LEU A 59 46.33 7.84 14.41
CA LEU A 59 46.51 7.57 12.98
C LEU A 59 45.25 7.99 12.20
N PRO A 60 45.37 8.44 10.93
CA PRO A 60 44.22 8.81 10.11
C PRO A 60 43.27 7.61 9.86
N GLU A 61 41.96 7.85 10.00
CA GLU A 61 40.88 6.88 9.76
C GLU A 61 40.93 6.31 8.33
N ARG A 62 40.78 4.99 8.18
CA ARG A 62 40.83 4.35 6.86
C ARG A 62 39.50 4.48 6.10
N PRO A 63 39.52 4.64 4.76
CA PRO A 63 38.30 4.63 3.94
C PRO A 63 37.49 3.33 4.04
N ASP A 64 38.16 2.17 4.16
CA ASP A 64 37.51 0.86 4.33
C ASP A 64 36.86 0.70 5.72
N GLU A 65 37.39 1.37 6.75
CA GLU A 65 36.85 1.29 8.12
C GLU A 65 35.47 1.96 8.24
N ARG A 66 35.13 2.96 7.40
CA ARG A 66 33.77 3.54 7.36
C ARG A 66 32.73 2.60 6.77
N GLN A 67 33.12 1.75 5.81
CA GLN A 67 32.24 0.73 5.24
C GLN A 67 32.15 -0.48 6.16
N ALA A 68 33.25 -0.90 6.79
CA ALA A 68 33.27 -1.95 7.79
C ALA A 68 32.48 -1.57 9.06
N ALA A 69 32.64 -0.35 9.60
CA ALA A 69 31.91 0.10 10.79
C ALA A 69 30.39 0.20 10.55
N LYS A 70 29.96 0.56 9.33
CA LYS A 70 28.53 0.50 8.94
C LYS A 70 28.05 -0.94 8.74
N ALA A 71 28.87 -1.83 8.17
CA ALA A 71 28.56 -3.25 8.03
C ALA A 71 28.41 -3.96 9.38
N ASP A 72 29.29 -3.66 10.36
CA ASP A 72 29.20 -4.16 11.73
C ASP A 72 27.91 -3.67 12.41
N THR A 73 27.52 -2.42 12.17
CA THR A 73 26.26 -1.85 12.66
C THR A 73 25.05 -2.60 12.10
N TRP A 74 25.07 -2.99 10.82
CA TRP A 74 23.96 -3.72 10.20
C TRP A 74 23.92 -5.21 10.55
N SER A 75 25.06 -5.80 10.92
CA SER A 75 25.15 -7.22 11.31
C SER A 75 24.26 -7.57 12.51
N VAL A 76 23.99 -6.59 13.38
CA VAL A 76 23.08 -6.74 14.53
C VAL A 76 21.66 -7.11 14.08
N PHE A 77 21.23 -6.66 12.90
CA PHE A 77 19.92 -6.99 12.34
C PHE A 77 19.82 -8.42 11.78
N ASP A 78 20.93 -9.17 11.76
CA ASP A 78 20.91 -10.60 11.45
C ASP A 78 20.64 -11.47 12.68
N ASP A 79 20.54 -10.87 13.88
CA ASP A 79 20.19 -11.59 15.11
C ASP A 79 18.74 -12.10 15.08
N PRO A 80 18.48 -13.40 15.32
CA PRO A 80 17.13 -13.96 15.29
C PRO A 80 16.17 -13.37 16.33
N GLY A 81 16.68 -13.00 17.51
CA GLY A 81 15.87 -12.42 18.59
C GLY A 81 15.40 -11.01 18.26
N LEU A 82 16.25 -10.24 17.58
CA LEU A 82 15.88 -8.92 17.07
C LEU A 82 14.92 -9.04 15.88
N GLN A 83 15.18 -9.96 14.93
CA GLN A 83 14.31 -10.18 13.78
C GLN A 83 12.90 -10.63 14.17
N ALA A 84 12.75 -11.45 15.21
CA ALA A 84 11.43 -11.92 15.67
C ALA A 84 10.43 -10.78 15.99
N GLN A 85 10.91 -9.55 16.21
CA GLN A 85 10.08 -8.39 16.53
C GLN A 85 9.43 -7.73 15.30
N PHE A 86 10.01 -7.87 14.11
CA PHE A 86 9.56 -7.14 12.91
C PHE A 86 9.68 -7.91 11.59
N VAL A 87 10.28 -9.10 11.63
CA VAL A 87 10.37 -10.03 10.50
C VAL A 87 9.29 -11.09 10.69
N HIS A 88 8.52 -11.32 9.63
CA HIS A 88 7.40 -12.26 9.64
C HIS A 88 7.56 -13.30 8.52
N PRO A 89 6.98 -14.49 8.65
CA PRO A 89 6.88 -15.44 7.55
C PRO A 89 6.10 -14.85 6.37
N ASP A 90 6.48 -15.19 5.14
CA ASP A 90 5.78 -14.79 3.92
C ASP A 90 5.41 -16.02 3.07
N GLY A 91 4.28 -16.65 3.44
CA GLY A 91 3.80 -17.89 2.79
C GLY A 91 4.47 -19.16 3.33
N ASP A 92 4.29 -20.26 2.60
CA ASP A 92 4.71 -21.61 3.03
C ASP A 92 6.12 -22.01 2.53
N GLU A 93 6.77 -21.20 1.70
CA GLU A 93 8.03 -21.53 1.00
C GLU A 93 9.31 -21.14 1.79
N GLY A 94 9.21 -20.88 3.10
CA GLY A 94 10.38 -20.52 3.93
C GLY A 94 10.93 -19.11 3.66
N HIS A 95 10.16 -18.25 2.99
CA HIS A 95 10.44 -16.84 2.82
C HIS A 95 10.01 -16.04 4.05
N VAL A 96 10.73 -14.94 4.28
CA VAL A 96 10.42 -13.98 5.33
C VAL A 96 10.25 -12.59 4.74
N ARG A 97 9.54 -11.73 5.46
CA ARG A 97 9.26 -10.36 5.07
C ARG A 97 9.45 -9.40 6.22
N ALA A 98 9.77 -8.16 5.88
CA ALA A 98 9.86 -7.06 6.82
C ALA A 98 9.40 -5.76 6.16
N THR A 99 8.91 -4.85 7.00
CA THR A 99 8.62 -3.47 6.61
C THR A 99 9.71 -2.58 7.21
N LEU A 100 10.40 -1.84 6.34
CA LEU A 100 11.49 -0.93 6.68
C LEU A 100 11.05 0.51 6.45
N ALA A 101 11.43 1.42 7.36
CA ALA A 101 11.37 2.86 7.10
C ALA A 101 12.61 3.26 6.30
N VAL A 102 12.43 3.98 5.19
CA VAL A 102 13.53 4.38 4.29
C VAL A 102 13.57 5.90 4.17
N GLU A 103 14.71 6.50 4.48
CA GLU A 103 14.89 7.95 4.47
C GLU A 103 15.30 8.48 3.07
N GLY A 104 14.90 9.71 2.75
CA GLY A 104 15.34 10.38 1.51
C GLY A 104 14.60 9.97 0.22
N ILE A 105 13.48 9.25 0.32
CA ILE A 105 12.60 8.99 -0.83
C ILE A 105 11.80 10.25 -1.15
N THR A 106 12.04 10.85 -2.32
CA THR A 106 11.41 12.12 -2.71
C THR A 106 10.56 12.04 -3.97
N CYS A 107 10.78 11.02 -4.82
CA CYS A 107 10.09 10.91 -6.10
C CYS A 107 9.90 9.45 -6.51
N ALA A 108 9.04 9.22 -7.51
CA ALA A 108 8.76 7.88 -8.03
C ALA A 108 10.01 7.16 -8.57
N ALA A 109 11.00 7.91 -9.08
CA ALA A 109 12.27 7.35 -9.56
C ALA A 109 13.14 6.79 -8.42
N CYS A 110 13.13 7.43 -7.23
CA CYS A 110 13.79 6.92 -6.03
C CYS A 110 13.29 5.52 -5.68
N ALA A 111 11.96 5.38 -5.64
CA ALA A 111 11.33 4.12 -5.33
C ALA A 111 11.60 3.06 -6.40
N TRP A 112 11.54 3.41 -7.69
CA TRP A 112 11.88 2.49 -8.77
C TRP A 112 13.33 1.99 -8.66
N LEU A 113 14.28 2.88 -8.34
CA LEU A 113 15.68 2.52 -8.16
C LEU A 113 15.87 1.52 -7.01
N ILE A 114 15.24 1.77 -5.86
CA ILE A 114 15.26 0.87 -4.70
C ILE A 114 14.70 -0.50 -5.10
N GLU A 115 13.49 -0.53 -5.67
CA GLU A 115 12.81 -1.76 -6.08
C GLU A 115 13.64 -2.53 -7.13
N HIS A 116 14.18 -1.83 -8.13
CA HIS A 116 14.98 -2.44 -9.19
C HIS A 116 16.29 -3.04 -8.66
N ARG A 117 16.97 -2.33 -7.75
CA ARG A 117 18.23 -2.79 -7.16
C ARG A 117 18.01 -4.01 -6.27
N LEU A 118 17.01 -3.98 -5.39
CA LEU A 118 16.73 -5.07 -4.47
C LEU A 118 16.16 -6.30 -5.19
N ASN A 119 15.24 -6.12 -6.15
CA ASN A 119 14.69 -7.24 -6.93
C ASN A 119 15.70 -7.90 -7.86
N ALA A 120 16.86 -7.28 -8.09
CA ALA A 120 17.96 -7.88 -8.85
C ALA A 120 18.86 -8.80 -7.98
N LEU A 121 18.72 -8.76 -6.65
CA LEU A 121 19.49 -9.61 -5.74
C LEU A 121 18.93 -11.03 -5.73
N GLU A 122 19.83 -12.00 -5.81
CA GLU A 122 19.47 -13.40 -5.63
C GLU A 122 18.95 -13.63 -4.21
N GLY A 123 17.80 -14.29 -4.08
CA GLY A 123 17.13 -14.51 -2.80
C GLY A 123 16.10 -13.45 -2.40
N VAL A 124 16.02 -12.30 -3.09
CA VAL A 124 14.89 -11.36 -2.91
C VAL A 124 13.73 -11.78 -3.81
N VAL A 125 12.57 -12.07 -3.21
CA VAL A 125 11.35 -12.46 -3.94
C VAL A 125 10.64 -11.22 -4.46
N SER A 126 10.49 -10.21 -3.59
CA SER A 126 9.88 -8.94 -3.96
C SER A 126 10.29 -7.81 -3.04
N SER A 127 10.35 -6.60 -3.60
CA SER A 127 10.54 -5.35 -2.88
C SER A 127 9.58 -4.31 -3.45
N ALA A 128 8.99 -3.52 -2.56
CA ALA A 128 7.89 -2.63 -2.91
C ALA A 128 7.90 -1.39 -2.00
N VAL A 129 8.03 -0.21 -2.61
CA VAL A 129 8.20 1.05 -1.88
C VAL A 129 6.90 1.85 -1.87
N ASN A 130 6.42 2.16 -0.68
CA ASN A 130 5.34 3.12 -0.44
C ASN A 130 5.91 4.54 -0.33
N LEU A 131 5.78 5.31 -1.41
CA LEU A 131 6.21 6.72 -1.50
C LEU A 131 5.52 7.64 -0.50
N THR A 132 4.27 7.37 -0.15
CA THR A 132 3.48 8.27 0.70
C THR A 132 3.91 8.19 2.17
N HIS A 133 4.30 6.98 2.59
CA HIS A 133 4.67 6.68 3.98
C HIS A 133 6.16 6.40 4.18
N HIS A 134 6.98 6.53 3.13
CA HIS A 134 8.43 6.28 3.17
C HIS A 134 8.76 4.87 3.71
N ARG A 135 7.96 3.87 3.31
CA ARG A 135 8.14 2.47 3.73
C ARG A 135 8.60 1.62 2.56
N LEU A 136 9.47 0.68 2.83
CA LEU A 136 9.87 -0.40 1.94
C LEU A 136 9.39 -1.71 2.54
N ARG A 137 8.57 -2.46 1.82
CA ARG A 137 8.29 -3.84 2.14
C ARG A 137 9.22 -4.71 1.32
N VAL A 138 9.94 -5.62 1.98
CA VAL A 138 10.85 -6.56 1.31
C VAL A 138 10.53 -7.98 1.77
N SER A 139 10.48 -8.91 0.82
CA SER A 139 10.31 -10.34 1.01
C SER A 139 11.51 -11.06 0.41
N TRP A 140 12.16 -11.90 1.21
CA TRP A 140 13.40 -12.55 0.85
C TRP A 140 13.54 -13.94 1.48
N ALA A 141 14.43 -14.76 0.91
CA ALA A 141 14.87 -16.03 1.47
C ALA A 141 16.04 -15.76 2.45
N PRO A 142 15.84 -15.94 3.77
CA PRO A 142 16.87 -15.62 4.77
C PRO A 142 18.10 -16.54 4.66
N ASN A 143 17.94 -17.71 4.04
CA ASN A 143 19.02 -18.66 3.78
C ASN A 143 19.94 -18.23 2.62
N VAL A 144 19.50 -17.30 1.76
CA VAL A 144 20.23 -16.85 0.57
C VAL A 144 20.82 -15.46 0.78
N VAL A 145 20.01 -14.52 1.27
CA VAL A 145 20.41 -13.13 1.50
C VAL A 145 20.10 -12.72 2.95
N LYS A 146 21.07 -12.08 3.60
CA LYS A 146 20.92 -11.59 4.97
C LYS A 146 20.31 -10.18 4.98
N LEU A 147 19.64 -9.82 6.08
CA LEU A 147 19.02 -8.50 6.20
C LEU A 147 20.08 -7.38 6.23
N SER A 148 21.23 -7.63 6.83
CA SER A 148 22.38 -6.72 6.81
C SER A 148 22.86 -6.39 5.39
N GLN A 149 22.81 -7.35 4.47
CA GLN A 149 23.18 -7.16 3.06
C GLN A 149 22.14 -6.28 2.34
N LEU A 150 20.85 -6.42 2.66
CA LEU A 150 19.80 -5.55 2.12
C LEU A 150 20.00 -4.10 2.59
N PHE A 151 20.38 -3.87 3.86
CA PHE A 151 20.74 -2.54 4.35
C PHE A 151 21.98 -1.98 3.66
N ALA A 152 23.00 -2.81 3.42
CA ALA A 152 24.20 -2.39 2.70
C ALA A 152 23.90 -1.99 1.25
N GLU A 153 23.06 -2.74 0.56
CA GLU A 153 22.64 -2.42 -0.81
C GLU A 153 21.83 -1.12 -0.88
N LEU A 154 20.91 -0.89 0.07
CA LEU A 154 20.19 0.38 0.19
C LEU A 154 21.13 1.56 0.44
N ALA A 155 22.10 1.39 1.33
CA ALA A 155 23.09 2.43 1.61
C ALA A 155 24.00 2.70 0.40
N ALA A 156 24.34 1.68 -0.39
CA ALA A 156 25.14 1.80 -1.60
C ALA A 156 24.46 2.67 -2.67
N ILE A 157 23.13 2.60 -2.79
CA ILE A 157 22.34 3.49 -3.65
C ILE A 157 21.93 4.81 -2.96
N GLY A 158 22.40 5.06 -1.73
CA GLY A 158 22.26 6.31 -1.02
C GLY A 158 20.96 6.48 -0.21
N TYR A 159 20.34 5.37 0.20
CA TYR A 159 19.17 5.36 1.07
C TYR A 159 19.51 4.69 2.41
N ASP A 160 19.29 5.42 3.50
CA ASP A 160 19.36 4.84 4.84
C ASP A 160 18.01 4.19 5.19
N ALA A 161 18.05 3.00 5.78
CA ALA A 161 16.86 2.25 6.15
C ALA A 161 17.01 1.61 7.52
N GLN A 162 15.86 1.36 8.16
CA GLN A 162 15.76 0.73 9.48
C GLN A 162 14.42 0.00 9.61
N PRO A 163 14.26 -0.90 10.59
CA PRO A 163 12.95 -1.48 10.90
C PRO A 163 11.88 -0.41 11.13
N TYR A 164 10.68 -0.65 10.61
CA TYR A 164 9.58 0.30 10.74
C TYR A 164 8.97 0.25 12.15
N GLU A 165 9.16 1.32 12.91
CA GLU A 165 8.44 1.57 14.16
C GLU A 165 7.45 2.74 13.98
N PRO A 166 6.14 2.55 14.25
CA PRO A 166 5.11 3.57 13.99
C PRO A 166 5.40 4.93 14.60
N ASP A 167 5.72 4.99 15.90
CA ASP A 167 5.89 6.24 16.64
C ASP A 167 7.15 7.00 16.22
N GLN A 168 8.26 6.29 16.02
CA GLN A 168 9.50 6.90 15.56
C GLN A 168 9.38 7.40 14.13
N ALA A 169 8.80 6.60 13.23
CA ALA A 169 8.60 6.99 11.84
C ALA A 169 7.69 8.22 11.72
N GLN A 170 6.59 8.26 12.49
CA GLN A 170 5.69 9.42 12.52
C GLN A 170 6.40 10.68 13.02
N THR A 171 7.18 10.58 14.10
CA THR A 171 7.94 11.71 14.64
C THR A 171 8.96 12.25 13.63
N ARG A 172 9.66 11.37 12.91
CA ARG A 172 10.61 11.76 11.86
C ARG A 172 9.92 12.44 10.68
N LEU A 173 8.81 11.90 10.20
CA LEU A 173 8.01 12.49 9.12
C LEU A 173 7.52 13.91 9.48
N GLN A 174 7.13 14.13 10.74
CA GLN A 174 6.77 15.46 11.24
C GLN A 174 7.98 16.40 11.29
N HIS A 175 9.15 15.90 11.69
CA HIS A 175 10.39 16.69 11.69
C HIS A 175 10.78 17.13 10.27
N GLU A 176 10.75 16.21 9.30
CA GLU A 176 11.00 16.52 7.90
C GLU A 176 10.00 17.54 7.35
N GLU A 177 8.72 17.41 7.69
CA GLU A 177 7.68 18.38 7.29
C GLU A 177 7.97 19.78 7.84
N ARG A 178 8.31 19.89 9.12
CA ARG A 178 8.70 21.16 9.74
C ARG A 178 9.91 21.77 9.04
N MET A 179 10.91 20.94 8.67
CA MET A 179 12.08 21.42 7.95
C MET A 179 11.74 21.91 6.54
N ASN A 180 10.87 21.20 5.82
CA ASN A 180 10.40 21.62 4.50
C ASN A 180 9.59 22.92 4.56
N VAL A 181 8.77 23.11 5.60
CA VAL A 181 8.07 24.40 5.84
C VAL A 181 9.08 25.51 6.12
N ARG A 182 10.11 25.27 6.93
CA ARG A 182 11.18 26.27 7.16
C ARG A 182 11.90 26.66 5.87
N ARG A 183 12.29 25.67 5.05
CA ARG A 183 12.91 25.91 3.72
C ARG A 183 12.00 26.72 2.80
N LEU A 184 10.69 26.42 2.82
CA LEU A 184 9.69 27.16 2.05
C LEU A 184 9.56 28.60 2.53
N ILE A 185 9.53 28.84 3.84
CA ILE A 185 9.46 30.19 4.42
C ILE A 185 10.72 30.99 4.02
N VAL A 186 11.91 30.42 4.16
CA VAL A 186 13.16 31.07 3.75
C VAL A 186 13.16 31.38 2.26
N ALA A 187 12.71 30.46 1.41
CA ALA A 187 12.60 30.69 -0.03
C ALA A 187 11.57 31.78 -0.37
N ALA A 188 10.43 31.81 0.32
CA ALA A 188 9.38 32.81 0.13
C ALA A 188 9.87 34.22 0.50
N VAL A 189 10.48 34.36 1.68
CA VAL A 189 11.04 35.63 2.14
C VAL A 189 12.17 36.06 1.21
N GLY A 190 13.12 35.16 0.90
CA GLY A 190 14.23 35.45 0.00
C GLY A 190 13.76 35.89 -1.39
N MET A 191 12.79 35.19 -1.99
CA MET A 191 12.16 35.59 -3.25
C MET A 191 11.58 37.00 -3.17
N MET A 192 10.74 37.28 -2.16
CA MET A 192 10.09 38.58 -2.03
C MET A 192 11.11 39.72 -1.88
N GLN A 193 12.15 39.51 -1.06
CA GLN A 193 13.19 40.53 -0.84
C GLN A 193 14.06 40.73 -2.09
N VAL A 194 14.49 39.66 -2.77
CA VAL A 194 15.25 39.77 -4.02
C VAL A 194 14.42 40.47 -5.10
N MET A 195 13.12 40.15 -5.22
CA MET A 195 12.22 40.83 -6.15
C MET A 195 12.06 42.31 -5.83
N MET A 196 11.98 42.69 -4.55
CA MET A 196 11.91 44.10 -4.15
C MET A 196 13.11 44.92 -4.67
N PHE A 197 14.31 44.33 -4.68
CA PHE A 197 15.52 44.97 -5.23
C PHE A 197 15.66 44.83 -6.76
N SER A 198 15.04 43.82 -7.35
CA SER A 198 15.11 43.57 -8.80
C SER A 198 14.06 44.36 -9.59
N ILE A 199 12.89 44.67 -9.02
CA ILE A 199 11.84 45.46 -9.69
C ILE A 199 12.35 46.83 -10.16
N PRO A 200 13.06 47.64 -9.33
CA PRO A 200 13.64 48.90 -9.79
C PRO A 200 14.53 48.71 -11.02
N ILE A 201 15.32 47.63 -11.07
CA ILE A 201 16.21 47.34 -12.20
C ILE A 201 15.42 47.10 -13.50
N TYR A 202 14.26 46.41 -13.42
CA TYR A 202 13.43 46.14 -14.59
C TYR A 202 12.59 47.35 -15.07
N VAL A 203 12.19 48.22 -14.15
CA VAL A 203 11.27 49.33 -14.45
C VAL A 203 12.01 50.62 -14.82
N SER A 204 13.25 50.78 -14.37
CA SER A 204 14.05 51.97 -14.66
C SER A 204 14.51 52.01 -16.11
N GLY A 205 14.34 53.15 -16.77
CA GLY A 205 14.93 53.42 -18.09
C GLY A 205 16.45 53.57 -18.02
N PRO A 206 17.15 53.52 -19.18
CA PRO A 206 18.60 53.74 -19.22
C PRO A 206 18.99 55.08 -18.57
N GLY A 207 19.77 55.03 -17.50
CA GLY A 207 20.27 56.22 -16.79
C GLY A 207 19.35 56.80 -15.70
N GLU A 208 18.18 56.21 -15.44
CA GLU A 208 17.29 56.64 -14.35
C GLU A 208 17.71 56.13 -12.97
N LEU A 209 18.46 55.02 -12.93
CA LEU A 209 19.04 54.45 -11.71
C LEU A 209 20.54 54.80 -11.66
N SER A 210 21.03 55.30 -10.52
CA SER A 210 22.47 55.53 -10.38
C SER A 210 23.24 54.20 -10.35
N GLU A 211 24.48 54.22 -10.85
CA GLU A 211 25.35 53.03 -10.86
C GLU A 211 25.58 52.47 -9.45
N ASP A 212 25.67 53.34 -8.44
CA ASP A 212 25.81 52.95 -7.03
C ASP A 212 24.60 52.16 -6.52
N PHE A 213 23.37 52.61 -6.84
CA PHE A 213 22.16 51.89 -6.46
C PHE A 213 22.02 50.58 -7.23
N PHE A 214 22.42 50.57 -8.50
CA PHE A 214 22.42 49.36 -9.33
C PHE A 214 23.35 48.28 -8.72
N ALA A 215 24.58 48.64 -8.38
CA ALA A 215 25.54 47.75 -7.74
C ALA A 215 25.05 47.30 -6.35
N LEU A 216 24.50 48.22 -5.54
CA LEU A 216 23.95 47.91 -4.22
C LEU A 216 22.82 46.87 -4.31
N PHE A 217 21.87 47.04 -5.23
CA PHE A 217 20.76 46.12 -5.39
C PHE A 217 21.20 44.73 -5.85
N HIS A 218 22.22 44.64 -6.70
CA HIS A 218 22.83 43.37 -7.10
C HIS A 218 23.54 42.66 -5.94
N TRP A 219 24.31 43.38 -5.12
CA TRP A 219 24.98 42.81 -3.93
C TRP A 219 23.99 42.36 -2.87
N LEU A 220 22.93 43.15 -2.62
CA LEU A 220 21.84 42.76 -1.73
C LEU A 220 21.10 41.51 -2.25
N SER A 221 20.82 41.48 -3.55
CA SER A 221 20.21 40.31 -4.20
C SER A 221 21.07 39.06 -4.10
N PHE A 222 22.40 39.19 -4.27
CA PHE A 222 23.36 38.10 -4.05
C PHE A 222 23.32 37.58 -2.61
N ALA A 223 23.39 38.49 -1.63
CA ALA A 223 23.38 38.13 -0.21
C ALA A 223 22.08 37.42 0.19
N LEU A 224 20.94 37.86 -0.34
CA LEU A 224 19.62 37.28 -0.05
C LEU A 224 19.33 35.99 -0.82
N ALA A 225 19.85 35.84 -2.05
CA ALA A 225 19.71 34.61 -2.83
C ALA A 225 20.57 33.47 -2.29
N THR A 226 21.71 33.77 -1.66
CA THR A 226 22.64 32.78 -1.08
C THR A 226 21.97 31.82 -0.10
N PRO A 227 21.26 32.26 0.96
CA PRO A 227 20.55 31.33 1.85
C PRO A 227 19.44 30.55 1.11
N VAL A 228 18.79 31.13 0.11
CA VAL A 228 17.79 30.41 -0.70
C VAL A 228 18.45 29.23 -1.44
N VAL A 229 19.62 29.44 -2.03
CA VAL A 229 20.35 28.39 -2.76
C VAL A 229 20.93 27.34 -1.81
N PHE A 230 21.65 27.74 -0.78
CA PHE A 230 22.39 26.79 0.06
C PHE A 230 21.54 26.11 1.14
N PHE A 231 20.44 26.73 1.59
CA PHE A 231 19.54 26.14 2.60
C PHE A 231 18.25 25.61 1.97
N SER A 232 17.53 26.43 1.19
CA SER A 232 16.24 26.02 0.64
C SER A 232 16.38 25.07 -0.55
N ALA A 233 17.33 25.30 -1.46
CA ALA A 233 17.57 24.43 -2.62
C ALA A 233 18.49 23.23 -2.33
N GLN A 234 19.06 23.13 -1.13
CA GLN A 234 19.88 22.00 -0.68
C GLN A 234 19.32 20.61 -1.03
N PRO A 235 18.00 20.32 -0.88
CA PRO A 235 17.46 19.00 -1.22
C PRO A 235 17.59 18.66 -2.70
N PHE A 236 17.48 19.65 -3.60
CA PHE A 236 17.63 19.44 -5.04
C PHE A 236 19.05 19.02 -5.37
N PHE A 237 20.05 19.75 -4.84
CA PHE A 237 21.46 19.42 -5.04
C PHE A 237 21.82 18.04 -4.50
N ARG A 238 21.40 17.72 -3.28
CA ARG A 238 21.66 16.40 -2.65
C ARG A 238 21.06 15.27 -3.49
N ASN A 239 19.84 15.43 -3.98
CA ASN A 239 19.19 14.41 -4.81
C ASN A 239 19.87 14.30 -6.19
N ALA A 240 20.23 15.41 -6.83
CA ALA A 240 20.93 15.41 -8.11
C ALA A 240 22.29 14.70 -8.03
N LEU A 241 23.05 14.95 -6.95
CA LEU A 241 24.31 14.26 -6.68
C LEU A 241 24.12 12.75 -6.53
N ARG A 242 23.05 12.32 -5.85
CA ARG A 242 22.68 10.90 -5.75
C ARG A 242 22.31 10.33 -7.11
N ASP A 243 21.43 11.00 -7.86
CA ASP A 243 20.95 10.56 -9.18
C ASP A 243 22.12 10.40 -10.19
N LEU A 244 23.11 11.28 -10.13
CA LEU A 244 24.35 11.18 -10.91
C LEU A 244 25.21 9.98 -10.49
N LYS A 245 25.36 9.74 -9.18
CA LYS A 245 26.13 8.60 -8.66
C LYS A 245 25.50 7.25 -9.00
N THR A 246 24.18 7.19 -9.03
CA THR A 246 23.44 5.94 -9.30
C THR A 246 23.19 5.68 -10.78
N GLY A 247 23.53 6.64 -11.66
CA GLY A 247 23.30 6.53 -13.10
C GLY A 247 21.83 6.69 -13.53
N VAL A 248 20.92 6.98 -12.61
CA VAL A 248 19.49 7.17 -12.88
C VAL A 248 19.16 8.65 -12.76
N LEU A 249 19.19 9.34 -13.89
CA LEU A 249 18.89 10.78 -13.96
C LEU A 249 17.43 11.07 -13.61
N GLY A 250 17.21 11.76 -12.49
CA GLY A 250 15.91 12.28 -12.07
C GLY A 250 15.74 13.78 -12.34
N MET A 251 14.56 14.31 -12.01
CA MET A 251 14.21 15.73 -12.21
C MET A 251 15.08 16.70 -11.42
N ASP A 252 15.74 16.23 -10.36
CA ASP A 252 16.56 17.08 -9.50
C ASP A 252 17.87 17.48 -10.21
N VAL A 253 18.32 16.71 -11.22
CA VAL A 253 19.50 17.02 -12.05
C VAL A 253 19.32 18.30 -12.86
N PRO A 254 18.34 18.43 -13.78
CA PRO A 254 18.14 19.66 -14.55
C PRO A 254 17.80 20.87 -13.66
N VAL A 255 17.05 20.67 -12.57
CA VAL A 255 16.75 21.73 -11.59
C VAL A 255 18.02 22.25 -10.92
N SER A 256 18.89 21.34 -10.47
CA SER A 256 20.15 21.71 -9.82
C SER A 256 21.11 22.40 -10.79
N LEU A 257 21.16 21.96 -12.05
CA LEU A 257 21.92 22.63 -13.11
C LEU A 257 21.40 24.04 -13.36
N ALA A 258 20.07 24.24 -13.39
CA ALA A 258 19.47 25.55 -13.60
C ALA A 258 19.73 26.50 -12.41
N ILE A 259 19.44 26.07 -11.17
CA ILE A 259 19.66 26.88 -9.96
C ILE A 259 21.15 27.19 -9.78
N GLY A 260 22.00 26.17 -9.84
CA GLY A 260 23.45 26.30 -9.68
C GLY A 260 24.05 27.16 -10.78
N GLY A 261 23.74 26.87 -12.05
CA GLY A 261 24.25 27.61 -13.20
C GLY A 261 23.84 29.09 -13.19
N ALA A 262 22.58 29.39 -12.93
CA ALA A 262 22.10 30.77 -12.82
C ALA A 262 22.74 31.51 -11.64
N TYR A 263 22.86 30.85 -10.46
CA TYR A 263 23.48 31.46 -9.30
C TYR A 263 24.96 31.76 -9.55
N PHE A 264 25.75 30.79 -10.03
CA PHE A 264 27.17 31.00 -10.30
C PHE A 264 27.41 32.05 -11.40
N ALA A 265 26.62 32.05 -12.48
CA ALA A 265 26.70 33.06 -13.52
C ALA A 265 26.39 34.47 -12.96
N SER A 266 25.35 34.58 -12.14
CA SER A 266 24.97 35.84 -11.49
C SER A 266 26.01 36.31 -10.47
N SER A 267 26.60 35.40 -9.69
CA SER A 267 27.67 35.71 -8.75
C SER A 267 28.92 36.19 -9.48
N TYR A 268 29.28 35.55 -10.58
CA TYR A 268 30.38 36.00 -11.44
C TYR A 268 30.10 37.40 -11.98
N ALA A 269 28.87 37.65 -12.45
CA ALA A 269 28.47 38.95 -12.99
C ALA A 269 28.59 40.08 -11.96
N VAL A 270 28.20 39.83 -10.70
CA VAL A 270 28.31 40.81 -9.61
C VAL A 270 29.76 41.01 -9.16
N LEU A 271 30.56 39.95 -9.09
CA LEU A 271 31.96 40.03 -8.62
C LEU A 271 32.88 40.75 -9.62
N PHE A 272 32.65 40.54 -10.92
CA PHE A 272 33.48 41.09 -11.99
C PHE A 272 32.82 42.26 -12.72
N ASN A 273 31.62 42.65 -12.31
CA ASN A 273 30.80 43.72 -12.91
C ASN A 273 30.60 43.54 -14.43
N VAL A 274 30.29 42.31 -14.86
CA VAL A 274 30.13 41.93 -16.28
C VAL A 274 28.92 41.02 -16.51
N GLY A 275 28.10 41.33 -17.51
CA GLY A 275 26.96 40.49 -17.89
C GLY A 275 25.70 40.71 -17.04
N GLU A 276 24.71 39.83 -17.23
CA GLU A 276 23.38 39.93 -16.59
C GLU A 276 23.27 39.10 -15.31
N VAL A 277 22.40 39.56 -14.41
CA VAL A 277 22.18 38.97 -13.07
C VAL A 277 20.76 38.39 -12.99
N TYR A 278 20.63 37.18 -12.44
CA TYR A 278 19.40 36.39 -12.41
C TYR A 278 19.03 35.87 -11.01
N PHE A 279 19.44 36.56 -9.94
CA PHE A 279 19.15 36.13 -8.56
C PHE A 279 17.65 36.08 -8.25
N ASP A 280 16.86 36.96 -8.85
CA ASP A 280 15.41 36.97 -8.80
C ASP A 280 14.82 35.67 -9.36
N SER A 281 15.29 35.26 -10.54
CA SER A 281 14.87 34.04 -11.20
C SER A 281 15.25 32.82 -10.38
N VAL A 282 16.45 32.79 -9.79
CA VAL A 282 16.90 31.73 -8.88
C VAL A 282 16.01 31.60 -7.65
N ALA A 283 15.72 32.73 -6.98
CA ALA A 283 14.93 32.73 -5.76
C ALA A 283 13.45 32.39 -6.02
N MET A 284 12.85 32.99 -7.05
CA MET A 284 11.48 32.67 -7.52
C MET A 284 11.35 31.20 -7.89
N PHE A 285 12.29 30.69 -8.68
CA PHE A 285 12.27 29.32 -9.15
C PHE A 285 12.35 28.32 -7.98
N THR A 286 13.28 28.55 -7.06
CA THR A 286 13.43 27.73 -5.86
C THR A 286 12.15 27.71 -5.02
N PHE A 287 11.53 28.88 -4.81
CA PHE A 287 10.28 28.99 -4.07
C PHE A 287 9.12 28.24 -4.75
N PHE A 288 8.86 28.49 -6.04
CA PHE A 288 7.73 27.86 -6.73
C PHE A 288 7.84 26.35 -6.82
N LEU A 289 9.05 25.81 -6.98
CA LEU A 289 9.28 24.37 -6.93
C LEU A 289 9.05 23.78 -5.53
N LEU A 290 9.60 24.42 -4.50
CA LEU A 290 9.38 23.98 -3.11
C LEU A 290 7.91 24.05 -2.73
N PHE A 291 7.22 25.12 -3.13
CA PHE A 291 5.79 25.29 -2.90
C PHE A 291 4.98 24.21 -3.61
N GLY A 292 5.26 23.95 -4.90
CA GLY A 292 4.63 22.88 -5.66
C GLY A 292 4.80 21.52 -4.99
N ARG A 293 6.05 21.16 -4.64
CA ARG A 293 6.36 19.91 -3.93
C ARG A 293 5.70 19.82 -2.55
N TYR A 294 5.62 20.92 -1.82
CA TYR A 294 4.95 20.97 -0.52
C TYR A 294 3.45 20.69 -0.64
N VAL A 295 2.77 21.38 -1.56
CA VAL A 295 1.34 21.17 -1.82
C VAL A 295 1.07 19.76 -2.32
N GLU A 296 1.89 19.26 -3.24
CA GLU A 296 1.85 17.89 -3.75
C GLU A 296 2.03 16.84 -2.64
N GLY A 297 3.06 16.98 -1.82
CA GLY A 297 3.33 16.10 -0.68
C GLY A 297 2.16 16.09 0.31
N ARG A 298 1.62 17.27 0.63
CA ARG A 298 0.45 17.41 1.52
C ARG A 298 -0.81 16.77 0.93
N ALA A 299 -1.06 16.93 -0.37
CA ALA A 299 -2.20 16.33 -1.06
C ALA A 299 -2.13 14.79 -1.08
N ARG A 300 -0.95 14.23 -1.36
CA ARG A 300 -0.73 12.77 -1.30
C ARG A 300 -0.92 12.23 0.11
N ARG A 301 -0.33 12.88 1.12
CA ARG A 301 -0.48 12.49 2.53
C ARG A 301 -1.92 12.53 2.97
N ARG A 302 -2.68 13.57 2.63
CA ARG A 302 -4.12 13.64 2.92
C ARG A 302 -4.90 12.48 2.30
N SER A 303 -4.54 12.05 1.10
CA SER A 303 -5.17 10.92 0.41
C SER A 303 -4.72 9.56 0.96
N GLY A 304 -3.51 9.48 1.52
CA GLY A 304 -2.91 8.27 2.10
C GLY A 304 -3.00 8.14 3.63
N HIS A 305 -3.52 9.15 4.34
CA HIS A 305 -3.47 9.26 5.81
C HIS A 305 -4.15 8.11 6.56
N SER A 306 -5.01 7.39 5.87
CA SER A 306 -5.74 6.28 6.47
C SER A 306 -4.99 4.95 6.44
N GLY A 307 -3.76 4.89 5.90
CA GLY A 307 -2.90 3.70 6.00
C GLY A 307 -2.37 3.46 7.43
N ASN A 308 -2.13 4.54 8.18
CA ASN A 308 -1.57 4.45 9.54
C ASN A 308 -2.64 4.35 10.63
N ALA A 309 -3.89 4.73 10.30
CA ALA A 309 -4.99 4.70 11.25
C ALA A 309 -5.25 3.29 11.80
N LEU A 310 -4.92 2.24 11.01
CA LEU A 310 -5.15 0.84 11.36
C LEU A 310 -4.04 0.26 12.25
N SER A 311 -2.82 0.81 12.21
CA SER A 311 -1.69 0.35 13.04
C SER A 311 -1.90 0.65 14.54
N GLY A 312 -2.81 1.57 14.88
CA GLY A 312 -3.23 1.87 16.26
C GLY A 312 -4.64 1.39 16.60
N VAL A 313 -5.27 0.55 15.77
CA VAL A 313 -6.62 0.03 16.02
C VAL A 313 -6.61 -1.02 17.11
N LEU A 314 -5.55 -1.82 17.21
CA LEU A 314 -5.39 -2.74 18.33
C LEU A 314 -4.91 -1.96 19.57
N PRO A 315 -5.63 -2.08 20.70
CA PRO A 315 -5.18 -1.57 21.99
C PRO A 315 -3.75 -2.04 22.32
N VAL A 316 -2.96 -1.15 22.93
CA VAL A 316 -1.60 -1.49 23.38
C VAL A 316 -1.63 -2.41 24.61
N SER A 317 -2.73 -2.35 25.39
CA SER A 317 -2.94 -3.15 26.59
C SER A 317 -4.29 -3.84 26.59
N ALA A 318 -4.37 -4.94 27.33
CA ALA A 318 -5.57 -5.73 27.54
C ALA A 318 -5.76 -6.03 29.03
N THR A 319 -7.01 -6.10 29.48
CA THR A 319 -7.36 -6.50 30.84
C THR A 319 -7.73 -7.99 30.85
N ARG A 320 -6.79 -8.85 31.23
CA ARG A 320 -7.05 -10.29 31.40
C ARG A 320 -7.73 -10.54 32.74
N LEU A 321 -8.72 -11.43 32.73
CA LEU A 321 -9.34 -12.00 33.91
C LEU A 321 -8.60 -13.29 34.28
N GLU A 322 -8.02 -13.31 35.48
CA GLU A 322 -7.36 -14.50 36.04
C GLU A 322 -8.40 -15.53 36.51
N ALA A 323 -7.96 -16.75 36.81
CA ALA A 323 -8.84 -17.84 37.25
C ALA A 323 -9.59 -17.55 38.57
N ASP A 324 -9.06 -16.65 39.40
CA ASP A 324 -9.67 -16.18 40.65
C ASP A 324 -10.67 -15.02 40.45
N GLY A 325 -10.84 -14.55 39.20
CA GLY A 325 -11.69 -13.41 38.85
C GLY A 325 -11.02 -12.04 39.02
N SER A 326 -9.74 -11.98 39.37
CA SER A 326 -8.99 -10.72 39.46
C SER A 326 -8.65 -10.17 38.06
N GLU A 327 -8.61 -8.83 37.95
CA GLU A 327 -8.23 -8.12 36.72
C GLU A 327 -6.73 -7.84 36.70
N ARG A 328 -6.04 -8.26 35.63
CA ARG A 328 -4.64 -7.92 35.37
C ARG A 328 -4.50 -7.19 34.03
N ILE A 329 -3.84 -6.04 34.04
CA ILE A 329 -3.50 -5.30 32.81
C ILE A 329 -2.14 -5.78 32.30
N LEU A 330 -2.07 -6.15 31.03
CA LEU A 330 -0.85 -6.60 30.34
C LEU A 330 -0.78 -6.01 28.93
N PRO A 331 0.39 -5.98 28.29
CA PRO A 331 0.51 -5.67 26.86
C PRO A 331 -0.35 -6.61 26.02
N ALA A 332 -1.06 -6.08 25.01
CA ALA A 332 -1.92 -6.91 24.15
C ALA A 332 -1.11 -7.94 23.33
N SER A 333 0.19 -7.71 23.13
CA SER A 333 1.11 -8.66 22.49
C SER A 333 1.38 -9.92 23.32
N GLU A 334 1.09 -9.91 24.61
CA GLU A 334 1.27 -11.07 25.50
C GLU A 334 0.01 -11.95 25.60
N LEU A 335 -1.10 -11.56 24.95
CA LEU A 335 -2.32 -12.37 24.94
C LEU A 335 -2.13 -13.68 24.17
N ALA A 336 -2.63 -14.77 24.74
CA ALA A 336 -2.64 -16.08 24.11
C ALA A 336 -4.07 -16.58 23.82
N PRO A 337 -4.26 -17.44 22.81
CA PRO A 337 -5.51 -18.16 22.62
C PRO A 337 -5.96 -18.88 23.91
N GLY A 338 -7.22 -18.70 24.28
CA GLY A 338 -7.79 -19.22 25.52
C GLY A 338 -7.83 -18.22 26.69
N ASP A 339 -7.07 -17.12 26.63
CA ASP A 339 -7.15 -16.07 27.66
C ASP A 339 -8.55 -15.46 27.72
N ARG A 340 -9.01 -15.11 28.92
CA ARG A 340 -10.29 -14.41 29.15
C ARG A 340 -10.00 -12.93 29.35
N VAL A 341 -10.63 -12.07 28.56
CA VAL A 341 -10.33 -10.63 28.53
C VAL A 341 -11.61 -9.85 28.79
N LEU A 342 -11.53 -8.90 29.72
CA LEU A 342 -12.62 -7.98 30.03
C LEU A 342 -12.51 -6.72 29.16
N ILE A 343 -13.54 -6.47 28.38
CA ILE A 343 -13.64 -5.30 27.49
C ILE A 343 -14.71 -4.38 28.06
N LYS A 344 -14.27 -3.28 28.69
CA LYS A 344 -15.17 -2.27 29.27
C LYS A 344 -15.79 -1.39 28.18
N PRO A 345 -16.94 -0.72 28.45
CA PRO A 345 -17.53 0.24 27.52
C PRO A 345 -16.52 1.35 27.15
N GLY A 346 -16.47 1.71 25.88
CA GLY A 346 -15.53 2.67 25.31
C GLY A 346 -14.16 2.10 24.94
N HIS A 347 -13.79 0.90 25.42
CA HIS A 347 -12.52 0.27 25.09
C HIS A 347 -12.57 -0.52 23.78
N GLY A 348 -11.41 -0.59 23.11
CA GLY A 348 -11.21 -1.42 21.92
C GLY A 348 -11.04 -2.90 22.29
N VAL A 349 -11.47 -3.78 21.40
CA VAL A 349 -11.27 -5.23 21.50
C VAL A 349 -9.81 -5.57 21.17
N PRO A 350 -9.02 -6.17 22.08
CA PRO A 350 -7.57 -6.36 21.87
C PRO A 350 -7.21 -7.56 20.99
N ALA A 351 -8.12 -8.53 20.83
CA ALA A 351 -7.88 -9.76 20.09
C ALA A 351 -9.20 -10.34 19.59
N ASP A 352 -9.16 -11.19 18.57
CA ASP A 352 -10.37 -11.87 18.09
C ASP A 352 -10.81 -12.93 19.12
N GLY A 353 -12.10 -13.05 19.35
CA GLY A 353 -12.60 -13.97 20.38
C GLY A 353 -14.08 -14.27 20.29
N ILE A 354 -14.57 -15.02 21.28
CA ILE A 354 -15.98 -15.37 21.44
C ILE A 354 -16.46 -14.78 22.77
N ILE A 355 -17.64 -14.15 22.76
CA ILE A 355 -18.25 -13.61 23.98
C ILE A 355 -18.68 -14.77 24.87
N GLU A 356 -18.14 -14.83 26.08
CA GLU A 356 -18.57 -15.78 27.12
C GLU A 356 -19.63 -15.18 28.03
N ASP A 357 -19.58 -13.86 28.26
CA ASP A 357 -20.50 -13.14 29.14
C ASP A 357 -20.72 -11.69 28.66
N GLY A 358 -21.96 -11.21 28.79
CA GLY A 358 -22.40 -9.88 28.36
C GLY A 358 -23.08 -9.80 26.97
N GLU A 359 -23.75 -8.67 26.72
CA GLU A 359 -24.33 -8.28 25.43
C GLU A 359 -24.08 -6.78 25.23
N SER A 360 -23.51 -6.40 24.08
CA SER A 360 -23.18 -5.00 23.81
C SER A 360 -23.17 -4.72 22.31
N SER A 361 -23.33 -3.45 21.94
CA SER A 361 -23.10 -2.98 20.58
C SER A 361 -21.60 -2.73 20.34
N LEU A 362 -21.11 -3.23 19.21
CA LEU A 362 -19.73 -3.03 18.75
C LEU A 362 -19.71 -2.12 17.53
N ASP A 363 -18.89 -1.07 17.59
CA ASP A 363 -18.55 -0.28 16.41
C ASP A 363 -17.43 -0.98 15.63
N GLU A 364 -17.79 -1.53 14.47
CA GLU A 364 -16.89 -2.19 13.52
C GLU A 364 -16.58 -1.27 12.30
N SER A 365 -16.88 0.02 12.36
CA SER A 365 -16.82 0.96 11.22
C SER A 365 -15.42 1.12 10.63
N MET A 366 -14.39 1.06 11.46
CA MET A 366 -12.98 1.12 11.04
C MET A 366 -12.56 -0.08 10.19
N LEU A 367 -13.22 -1.23 10.35
CA LEU A 367 -12.91 -2.48 9.65
C LEU A 367 -13.84 -2.73 8.47
N THR A 368 -15.14 -2.48 8.66
CA THR A 368 -16.18 -2.81 7.69
C THR A 368 -16.58 -1.63 6.81
N GLY A 369 -16.33 -0.39 7.26
CA GLY A 369 -16.80 0.84 6.63
C GLY A 369 -18.28 1.18 6.90
N GLU A 370 -18.98 0.36 7.69
CA GLU A 370 -20.38 0.58 8.04
C GLU A 370 -20.47 1.40 9.35
N TYR A 371 -21.29 2.45 9.35
CA TYR A 371 -21.35 3.42 10.45
C TYR A 371 -22.29 3.03 11.60
N LEU A 372 -23.08 1.96 11.43
CA LEU A 372 -24.03 1.50 12.45
C LEU A 372 -23.38 0.42 13.32
N PRO A 373 -23.39 0.59 14.66
CA PRO A 373 -22.94 -0.45 15.58
C PRO A 373 -23.73 -1.76 15.41
N VAL A 374 -23.06 -2.89 15.58
CA VAL A 374 -23.66 -4.23 15.51
C VAL A 374 -23.78 -4.79 16.92
N THR A 375 -25.00 -5.16 17.32
CA THR A 375 -25.23 -5.82 18.62
C THR A 375 -24.70 -7.25 18.57
N ARG A 376 -23.89 -7.62 19.57
CA ARG A 376 -23.33 -8.96 19.74
C ARG A 376 -23.71 -9.58 21.08
N ARG A 377 -23.91 -10.90 21.07
CA ARG A 377 -24.36 -11.69 22.23
C ARG A 377 -23.41 -12.82 22.59
N VAL A 378 -23.63 -13.41 23.76
CA VAL A 378 -22.93 -14.61 24.22
C VAL A 378 -22.93 -15.71 23.15
N GLY A 379 -21.75 -16.28 22.89
CA GLY A 379 -21.51 -17.29 21.86
C GLY A 379 -21.21 -16.74 20.46
N GLU A 380 -21.35 -15.42 20.25
CA GLU A 380 -20.98 -14.77 18.98
C GLU A 380 -19.52 -14.32 18.99
N GLN A 381 -18.96 -14.18 17.78
CA GLN A 381 -17.59 -13.75 17.57
C GLN A 381 -17.47 -12.23 17.67
N VAL A 382 -16.35 -11.79 18.23
CA VAL A 382 -15.91 -10.39 18.21
C VAL A 382 -14.58 -10.30 17.50
N VAL A 383 -14.41 -9.20 16.78
CA VAL A 383 -13.19 -8.92 16.02
C VAL A 383 -12.35 -7.94 16.83
N GLY A 384 -11.05 -8.21 16.93
CA GLY A 384 -10.08 -7.25 17.45
C GLY A 384 -10.20 -5.92 16.72
N GLY A 385 -9.90 -4.81 17.40
CA GLY A 385 -10.00 -3.47 16.81
C GLY A 385 -11.39 -2.85 16.75
N SER A 386 -12.46 -3.63 16.95
CA SER A 386 -13.79 -3.07 17.17
C SER A 386 -13.85 -2.31 18.50
N GLN A 387 -14.71 -1.30 18.59
CA GLN A 387 -14.92 -0.58 19.85
C GLN A 387 -16.19 -1.06 20.54
N ASN A 388 -16.06 -1.39 21.83
CA ASN A 388 -17.22 -1.71 22.67
C ASN A 388 -17.94 -0.43 23.08
N MET A 389 -19.26 -0.34 22.92
CA MET A 389 -20.01 0.91 23.10
C MET A 389 -20.79 0.97 24.43
N GLU A 390 -21.55 -0.08 24.75
CA GLU A 390 -22.59 -0.01 25.79
C GLU A 390 -22.22 -0.74 27.09
N ASN A 391 -22.08 -2.07 27.04
CA ASN A 391 -21.94 -2.92 28.23
C ASN A 391 -20.60 -3.65 28.24
N PRO A 392 -20.04 -4.00 29.40
CA PRO A 392 -18.82 -4.79 29.47
C PRO A 392 -19.02 -6.18 28.84
N LEU A 393 -18.00 -6.66 28.14
CA LEU A 393 -17.97 -7.99 27.55
C LEU A 393 -16.81 -8.80 28.13
N THR A 394 -17.06 -10.06 28.48
CA THR A 394 -15.99 -11.02 28.74
C THR A 394 -15.79 -11.87 27.50
N VAL A 395 -14.59 -11.83 26.94
CA VAL A 395 -14.27 -12.46 25.66
C VAL A 395 -13.15 -13.46 25.86
N ARG A 396 -13.36 -14.69 25.40
CA ARG A 396 -12.29 -15.68 25.29
C ARG A 396 -11.55 -15.50 23.98
N VAL A 397 -10.25 -15.25 24.07
CA VAL A 397 -9.35 -15.05 22.93
C VAL A 397 -9.31 -16.32 22.10
N THR A 398 -9.49 -16.17 20.80
CA THR A 398 -9.26 -17.22 19.80
C THR A 398 -7.97 -16.97 19.03
N HIS A 399 -7.74 -15.73 18.60
CA HIS A 399 -6.55 -15.33 17.85
C HIS A 399 -6.03 -13.99 18.39
N ALA A 400 -4.74 -13.95 18.74
CA ALA A 400 -4.07 -12.77 19.28
C ALA A 400 -2.88 -12.32 18.42
N GLY A 401 -2.43 -11.09 18.62
CA GLY A 401 -1.26 -10.52 17.95
C GLY A 401 -1.37 -10.58 16.42
N HIS A 402 -0.35 -11.13 15.77
CA HIS A 402 -0.29 -11.26 14.30
C HIS A 402 -1.34 -12.19 13.69
N HIS A 403 -1.93 -13.08 14.50
CA HIS A 403 -2.98 -13.99 14.04
C HIS A 403 -4.38 -13.36 14.12
N ALA A 404 -4.53 -12.19 14.74
CA ALA A 404 -5.79 -11.46 14.74
C ALA A 404 -6.14 -10.93 13.35
N ARG A 405 -7.42 -10.92 13.01
CA ARG A 405 -7.95 -10.51 11.71
C ARG A 405 -7.53 -9.10 11.32
N VAL A 406 -7.46 -8.17 12.28
CA VAL A 406 -6.99 -6.80 12.03
C VAL A 406 -5.53 -6.78 11.61
N ALA A 407 -4.66 -7.58 12.23
CA ALA A 407 -3.27 -7.67 11.80
C ALA A 407 -3.15 -8.18 10.36
N GLY A 408 -4.00 -9.15 9.99
CA GLY A 408 -4.15 -9.58 8.59
C GLY A 408 -4.61 -8.47 7.65
N ILE A 409 -5.59 -7.64 8.05
CA ILE A 409 -6.07 -6.50 7.25
C ILE A 409 -5.01 -5.40 7.13
N VAL A 410 -4.30 -5.06 8.21
CA VAL A 410 -3.16 -4.12 8.20
C VAL A 410 -2.12 -4.59 7.19
N ASP A 411 -1.76 -5.87 7.27
CA ASP A 411 -0.76 -6.46 6.39
C ASP A 411 -1.22 -6.46 4.92
N LEU A 412 -2.46 -6.84 4.63
CA LEU A 412 -3.04 -6.75 3.28
C LEU A 412 -3.09 -5.30 2.78
N THR A 413 -3.38 -4.34 3.65
CA THR A 413 -3.38 -2.91 3.32
C THR A 413 -1.98 -2.41 2.99
N ASP A 414 -0.97 -2.82 3.75
CA ASP A 414 0.43 -2.50 3.44
C ASP A 414 0.88 -3.14 2.11
N ARG A 415 0.48 -4.38 1.82
CA ARG A 415 0.71 -5.03 0.51
C ARG A 415 0.10 -4.19 -0.62
N ALA A 416 -1.15 -3.76 -0.45
CA ALA A 416 -1.88 -2.97 -1.43
C ALA A 416 -1.15 -1.68 -1.81
N PHE A 417 -0.69 -0.92 -0.82
CA PHE A 417 0.00 0.35 -1.05
C PHE A 417 1.44 0.18 -1.53
N ALA A 418 2.08 -0.94 -1.23
CA ALA A 418 3.42 -1.23 -1.71
C ALA A 418 3.38 -1.65 -3.20
N SER A 419 2.36 -2.41 -3.60
CA SER A 419 2.23 -2.93 -4.96
C SER A 419 1.99 -1.82 -6.00
N ARG A 420 2.67 -1.88 -7.17
CA ARG A 420 2.52 -0.89 -8.28
C ARG A 420 2.11 -1.52 -9.61
N PRO A 421 1.12 -0.96 -10.33
CA PRO A 421 0.73 -1.48 -11.63
C PRO A 421 1.81 -1.22 -12.68
N ARG A 422 1.84 -2.05 -13.72
CA ARG A 422 2.82 -1.99 -14.82
C ARG A 422 2.90 -0.59 -15.44
N LEU A 423 1.76 0.08 -15.60
CA LEU A 423 1.66 1.46 -16.10
C LEU A 423 2.45 2.47 -15.24
N ALA A 424 2.42 2.34 -13.92
CA ALA A 424 3.18 3.21 -13.02
C ALA A 424 4.69 2.98 -13.15
N GLN A 425 5.11 1.71 -13.29
CA GLN A 425 6.51 1.35 -13.51
C GLN A 425 7.02 1.82 -14.87
N MET A 426 6.19 1.75 -15.91
CA MET A 426 6.51 2.28 -17.24
C MET A 426 6.65 3.80 -17.23
N ALA A 427 5.73 4.52 -16.57
CA ALA A 427 5.82 5.97 -16.42
C ALA A 427 7.11 6.40 -15.70
N ALA A 428 7.53 5.67 -14.66
CA ALA A 428 8.78 5.92 -13.96
C ALA A 428 10.03 5.70 -14.85
N ARG A 429 10.06 4.61 -15.64
CA ARG A 429 11.13 4.36 -16.62
C ARG A 429 11.18 5.43 -17.71
N MET A 430 10.02 5.86 -18.19
CA MET A 430 9.93 6.95 -19.19
C MET A 430 10.47 8.27 -18.63
N ALA A 431 10.30 8.55 -17.33
CA ALA A 431 10.79 9.79 -16.73
C ALA A 431 12.31 9.94 -16.83
N HIS A 432 13.08 8.88 -16.56
CA HIS A 432 14.54 8.90 -16.71
C HIS A 432 14.96 9.17 -18.17
N LEU A 433 14.42 8.42 -19.12
CA LEU A 433 14.71 8.60 -20.55
C LEU A 433 14.30 9.99 -21.05
N PHE A 434 13.21 10.53 -20.52
CA PHE A 434 12.75 11.88 -20.82
C PHE A 434 13.75 12.93 -20.33
N VAL A 435 14.25 12.83 -19.10
CA VAL A 435 15.27 13.75 -18.56
C VAL A 435 16.56 13.66 -19.37
N LEU A 436 17.01 12.46 -19.71
CA LEU A 436 18.21 12.27 -20.54
C LEU A 436 18.05 12.97 -21.90
N ARG A 437 16.92 12.74 -22.59
CA ARG A 437 16.63 13.39 -23.88
C ARG A 437 16.50 14.89 -23.76
N LEU A 438 15.90 15.38 -22.67
CA LEU A 438 15.80 16.80 -22.38
C LEU A 438 17.19 17.42 -22.28
N LEU A 439 18.11 16.84 -21.50
CA LEU A 439 19.47 17.37 -21.35
C LEU A 439 20.22 17.43 -22.70
N VAL A 440 20.03 16.44 -23.58
CA VAL A 440 20.57 16.47 -24.95
C VAL A 440 19.97 17.62 -25.75
N VAL A 441 18.63 17.77 -25.73
CA VAL A 441 17.94 18.89 -26.41
C VAL A 441 18.42 20.23 -25.86
N THR A 442 18.53 20.37 -24.55
CA THR A 442 19.06 21.57 -23.89
C THR A 442 20.46 21.89 -24.41
N ALA A 443 21.37 20.90 -24.44
CA ALA A 443 22.72 21.10 -24.95
C ALA A 443 22.71 21.57 -26.42
N CYS A 444 21.90 20.94 -27.28
CA CYS A 444 21.74 21.34 -28.68
C CYS A 444 21.22 22.78 -28.81
N VAL A 445 20.20 23.15 -28.03
CA VAL A 445 19.61 24.50 -28.05
C VAL A 445 20.62 25.53 -27.56
N THR A 446 21.36 25.25 -26.49
CA THR A 446 22.42 26.12 -25.98
C THR A 446 23.52 26.35 -27.02
N VAL A 447 23.97 25.30 -27.70
CA VAL A 447 24.96 25.42 -28.79
C VAL A 447 24.39 26.23 -29.96
N ALA A 448 23.12 26.05 -30.33
CA ALA A 448 22.50 26.84 -31.38
C ALA A 448 22.45 28.33 -31.01
N TRP A 449 22.03 28.67 -29.79
CA TRP A 449 21.96 30.05 -29.32
C TRP A 449 23.34 30.70 -29.14
N TRP A 450 24.39 29.92 -28.89
CA TRP A 450 25.76 30.43 -28.94
C TRP A 450 26.10 31.05 -30.30
N PHE A 451 25.59 30.50 -31.40
CA PHE A 451 25.82 31.05 -32.75
C PHE A 451 24.79 32.12 -33.16
N ILE A 452 23.58 32.09 -32.60
CA ILE A 452 22.51 33.04 -32.93
C ILE A 452 22.67 34.35 -32.15
N ASP A 453 22.70 34.26 -30.82
CA ASP A 453 22.82 35.40 -29.90
C ASP A 453 23.34 34.90 -28.53
N PRO A 454 24.66 35.01 -28.28
CA PRO A 454 25.28 34.58 -27.02
C PRO A 454 24.67 35.24 -25.78
N SER A 455 24.13 36.45 -25.88
CA SER A 455 23.57 37.17 -24.73
C SER A 455 22.33 36.49 -24.16
N ARG A 456 21.53 35.87 -25.04
CA ARG A 456 20.30 35.15 -24.67
C ARG A 456 20.52 33.68 -24.33
N MET A 457 21.72 33.16 -24.56
CA MET A 457 22.02 31.74 -24.36
C MET A 457 21.67 31.26 -22.95
N LEU A 458 22.10 31.99 -21.91
CA LEU A 458 21.84 31.61 -20.52
C LEU A 458 20.34 31.65 -20.20
N TRP A 459 19.64 32.70 -20.65
CA TRP A 459 18.20 32.85 -20.50
C TRP A 459 17.41 31.68 -21.11
N VAL A 460 17.77 31.27 -22.34
CA VAL A 460 17.13 30.15 -23.03
C VAL A 460 17.49 28.81 -22.39
N LEU A 461 18.75 28.60 -22.03
CA LEU A 461 19.22 27.41 -21.31
C LEU A 461 18.38 27.18 -20.04
N LEU A 462 18.25 28.23 -19.22
CA LEU A 462 17.47 28.17 -17.98
C LEU A 462 15.99 27.90 -18.27
N SER A 463 15.40 28.57 -19.26
CA SER A 463 14.00 28.36 -19.65
C SER A 463 13.74 26.91 -20.08
N VAL A 464 14.60 26.33 -20.92
CA VAL A 464 14.45 24.94 -21.42
C VAL A 464 14.63 23.90 -20.30
N LEU A 465 15.63 24.07 -19.44
CA LEU A 465 15.86 23.19 -18.28
C LEU A 465 14.66 23.17 -17.33
N VAL A 466 13.95 24.29 -17.23
CA VAL A 466 12.83 24.45 -16.30
C VAL A 466 11.51 24.04 -16.94
N VAL A 467 11.18 24.48 -18.15
CA VAL A 467 9.80 24.40 -18.67
C VAL A 467 9.25 22.97 -18.77
N THR A 468 10.12 21.97 -18.90
CA THR A 468 9.75 20.60 -19.26
C THR A 468 9.80 19.58 -18.12
N CYS A 469 9.77 19.98 -16.83
CA CYS A 469 9.85 18.96 -15.78
C CYS A 469 8.78 17.86 -15.97
N PRO A 470 9.17 16.57 -16.01
CA PRO A 470 8.22 15.45 -16.08
C PRO A 470 7.48 15.22 -14.75
N CYS A 471 7.50 16.19 -13.84
CA CYS A 471 6.85 16.20 -12.54
C CYS A 471 5.39 15.75 -12.66
N ALA A 472 4.60 16.45 -13.48
CA ALA A 472 3.19 16.15 -13.70
C ALA A 472 2.97 14.71 -14.23
N LEU A 473 3.84 14.24 -15.13
CA LEU A 473 3.78 12.88 -15.68
C LEU A 473 4.10 11.81 -14.64
N ALA A 474 5.16 12.01 -13.85
CA ALA A 474 5.59 11.09 -12.80
C ALA A 474 4.58 11.01 -11.64
N LEU A 475 3.77 12.05 -11.45
CA LEU A 475 2.81 12.18 -10.36
C LEU A 475 1.37 11.81 -10.73
N ALA A 476 1.04 11.85 -12.01
CA ALA A 476 -0.29 11.58 -12.54
C ALA A 476 -0.87 10.26 -12.02
N THR A 477 -0.10 9.18 -12.15
CA THR A 477 -0.54 7.83 -11.80
C THR A 477 -0.55 7.56 -10.29
N PRO A 478 0.53 7.81 -9.52
CA PRO A 478 0.54 7.51 -8.09
C PRO A 478 -0.50 8.29 -7.29
N THR A 479 -0.77 9.54 -7.67
CA THR A 479 -1.75 10.39 -6.97
C THR A 479 -3.18 9.89 -7.20
N ALA A 480 -3.52 9.54 -8.44
CA ALA A 480 -4.83 8.99 -8.77
C ALA A 480 -5.06 7.63 -8.11
N LEU A 481 -4.07 6.74 -8.12
CA LEU A 481 -4.14 5.43 -7.45
C LEU A 481 -4.30 5.58 -5.94
N THR A 482 -3.54 6.48 -5.30
CA THR A 482 -3.66 6.72 -3.86
C THR A 482 -5.06 7.23 -3.50
N ALA A 483 -5.61 8.17 -4.28
CA ALA A 483 -6.97 8.66 -4.07
C ALA A 483 -8.04 7.57 -4.33
N GLY A 484 -7.86 6.74 -5.38
CA GLY A 484 -8.72 5.60 -5.69
C GLY A 484 -8.74 4.54 -4.60
N HIS A 485 -7.57 4.07 -4.13
CA HIS A 485 -7.45 3.15 -3.00
C HIS A 485 -8.08 3.71 -1.73
N GLY A 486 -7.81 4.98 -1.41
CA GLY A 486 -8.40 5.64 -0.25
C GLY A 486 -9.93 5.61 -0.29
N GLN A 487 -10.51 5.86 -1.46
CA GLN A 487 -11.96 5.89 -1.66
C GLN A 487 -12.61 4.50 -1.65
N LEU A 488 -11.95 3.49 -2.22
CA LEU A 488 -12.38 2.09 -2.18
C LEU A 488 -12.40 1.58 -0.75
N ARG A 489 -11.33 1.84 0.01
CA ARG A 489 -11.23 1.40 1.40
C ARG A 489 -12.29 2.05 2.29
N GLN A 490 -12.58 3.34 2.11
CA GLN A 490 -13.69 4.01 2.83
C GLN A 490 -15.06 3.37 2.59
N ARG A 491 -15.22 2.62 1.50
CA ARG A 491 -16.44 1.88 1.15
C ARG A 491 -16.36 0.39 1.52
N GLY A 492 -15.34 -0.03 2.26
CA GLY A 492 -15.16 -1.42 2.66
C GLY A 492 -14.67 -2.33 1.53
N VAL A 493 -13.97 -1.79 0.52
CA VAL A 493 -13.32 -2.58 -0.53
C VAL A 493 -11.80 -2.39 -0.44
N LEU A 494 -11.09 -3.47 -0.09
CA LEU A 494 -9.64 -3.46 0.01
C LEU A 494 -9.03 -4.03 -1.27
N ILE A 495 -8.34 -3.21 -2.05
CA ILE A 495 -7.51 -3.71 -3.14
C ILE A 495 -6.25 -4.34 -2.53
N THR A 496 -5.82 -5.51 -2.98
CA THR A 496 -4.62 -6.20 -2.49
C THR A 496 -3.51 -6.25 -3.53
N ARG A 497 -3.87 -6.29 -4.83
CA ARG A 497 -2.92 -6.22 -5.95
C ARG A 497 -2.98 -4.91 -6.71
N ALA A 498 -1.83 -4.49 -7.20
CA ALA A 498 -1.64 -3.18 -7.83
C ALA A 498 -2.39 -2.99 -9.15
N ASP A 499 -2.54 -4.08 -9.90
CA ASP A 499 -3.19 -4.13 -11.20
C ASP A 499 -4.71 -4.28 -11.09
N ALA A 500 -5.25 -4.58 -9.91
CA ALA A 500 -6.68 -4.81 -9.70
C ALA A 500 -7.53 -3.60 -10.11
N ILE A 501 -7.12 -2.36 -9.79
CA ILE A 501 -7.83 -1.15 -10.26
C ILE A 501 -7.86 -1.09 -11.79
N GLU A 502 -6.75 -1.40 -12.44
CA GLU A 502 -6.67 -1.35 -13.90
C GLU A 502 -7.54 -2.45 -14.53
N SER A 503 -7.45 -3.68 -14.01
CA SER A 503 -8.24 -4.82 -14.49
C SER A 503 -9.73 -4.63 -14.22
N LEU A 504 -10.13 -4.14 -13.04
CA LEU A 504 -11.52 -3.79 -12.70
C LEU A 504 -12.09 -2.73 -13.65
N SER A 505 -11.29 -1.73 -14.03
CA SER A 505 -11.71 -0.69 -14.96
C SER A 505 -11.90 -1.19 -16.41
N ASN A 506 -11.36 -2.37 -16.73
CA ASN A 506 -11.47 -3.03 -18.03
C ASN A 506 -12.47 -4.19 -18.00
N ALA A 507 -13.11 -4.46 -16.87
CA ALA A 507 -14.02 -5.59 -16.72
C ALA A 507 -15.13 -5.55 -17.78
N THR A 508 -15.40 -6.70 -18.39
CA THR A 508 -16.52 -6.89 -19.33
C THR A 508 -17.56 -7.83 -18.75
N ARG A 509 -17.14 -8.76 -17.88
CA ARG A 509 -18.01 -9.76 -17.26
C ARG A 509 -17.72 -9.91 -15.78
N VAL A 510 -18.79 -10.10 -15.03
CA VAL A 510 -18.78 -10.40 -13.60
C VAL A 510 -19.40 -11.78 -13.40
N ILE A 511 -18.63 -12.69 -12.82
CA ILE A 511 -19.05 -14.03 -12.47
C ILE A 511 -19.22 -14.10 -10.95
N PHE A 512 -20.42 -14.46 -10.52
CA PHE A 512 -20.71 -14.71 -9.11
C PHE A 512 -20.71 -16.21 -8.85
N ASP A 513 -20.01 -16.64 -7.79
CA ASP A 513 -20.36 -17.89 -7.14
C ASP A 513 -21.72 -17.74 -6.42
N LYS A 514 -22.39 -18.86 -6.17
CA LYS A 514 -23.66 -18.85 -5.43
C LYS A 514 -23.41 -18.73 -3.94
N THR A 515 -22.81 -19.79 -3.38
CA THR A 515 -22.78 -20.04 -1.93
C THR A 515 -21.84 -19.06 -1.25
N GLY A 516 -22.31 -18.42 -0.17
CA GLY A 516 -21.53 -17.43 0.59
C GLY A 516 -21.34 -16.07 -0.13
N THR A 517 -21.70 -15.99 -1.41
CA THR A 517 -21.51 -14.82 -2.27
C THR A 517 -22.83 -14.10 -2.54
N LEU A 518 -23.69 -14.60 -3.44
CA LEU A 518 -25.03 -14.03 -3.65
C LEU A 518 -25.98 -14.39 -2.52
N THR A 519 -25.71 -15.50 -1.85
CA THR A 519 -26.42 -15.94 -0.66
C THR A 519 -25.66 -15.57 0.62
N ARG A 520 -26.33 -15.65 1.76
CA ARG A 520 -25.73 -15.35 3.07
C ARG A 520 -24.76 -16.45 3.53
N GLY A 521 -24.86 -17.65 2.98
CA GLY A 521 -24.13 -18.83 3.47
C GLY A 521 -24.69 -19.33 4.80
N GLU A 522 -25.91 -18.92 5.15
CA GLU A 522 -26.59 -19.28 6.39
C GLU A 522 -27.87 -20.03 6.02
N MET A 523 -27.84 -21.34 6.23
CA MET A 523 -29.00 -22.19 6.01
C MET A 523 -30.11 -21.82 6.99
N GLN A 524 -31.31 -21.58 6.48
CA GLN A 524 -32.51 -21.32 7.25
C GLN A 524 -33.54 -22.42 7.01
N LEU A 525 -34.22 -22.83 8.07
CA LEU A 525 -35.35 -23.74 7.96
C LEU A 525 -36.58 -22.94 7.52
N THR A 526 -37.00 -23.10 6.26
CA THR A 526 -38.13 -22.34 5.70
C THR A 526 -39.45 -23.10 5.80
N GLN A 527 -39.40 -24.43 5.77
CA GLN A 527 -40.61 -25.25 5.76
C GLN A 527 -40.40 -26.55 6.54
N THR A 528 -41.45 -26.97 7.25
CA THR A 528 -41.53 -28.28 7.90
C THR A 528 -42.79 -28.96 7.38
N CYS A 529 -42.66 -30.16 6.84
CA CYS A 529 -43.77 -30.97 6.36
C CYS A 529 -43.81 -32.29 7.16
N PRO A 530 -44.64 -32.37 8.21
CA PRO A 530 -44.91 -33.62 8.90
C PRO A 530 -45.57 -34.63 7.95
N LEU A 531 -45.20 -35.90 8.06
CA LEU A 531 -45.80 -37.01 7.31
C LEU A 531 -46.91 -37.72 8.12
N ASN A 532 -47.04 -37.38 9.40
CA ASN A 532 -47.95 -37.98 10.37
C ASN A 532 -48.61 -36.85 11.20
N GLU A 533 -49.58 -37.17 12.04
CA GLU A 533 -50.27 -36.20 12.94
C GLU A 533 -49.39 -35.62 14.08
N GLN A 534 -48.08 -35.86 14.06
CA GLN A 534 -47.15 -35.32 15.05
C GLN A 534 -46.95 -33.80 14.88
N SER A 535 -46.77 -33.08 15.99
CA SER A 535 -46.55 -31.64 15.98
C SER A 535 -45.24 -31.27 15.28
N SER A 536 -45.31 -30.35 14.31
CA SER A 536 -44.14 -29.76 13.65
C SER A 536 -43.12 -29.20 14.64
N GLU A 537 -43.56 -28.65 15.76
CA GLU A 537 -42.69 -28.05 16.77
C GLU A 537 -41.85 -29.11 17.48
N GLN A 538 -42.47 -30.24 17.84
CA GLN A 538 -41.79 -31.37 18.45
C GLN A 538 -40.76 -32.00 17.50
N LEU A 539 -41.13 -32.14 16.22
CA LEU A 539 -40.24 -32.67 15.18
C LEU A 539 -39.02 -31.77 14.96
N ARG A 540 -39.20 -30.44 14.96
CA ARG A 540 -38.08 -29.47 14.89
C ARG A 540 -37.17 -29.58 16.11
N ALA A 541 -37.74 -29.75 17.31
CA ALA A 541 -36.97 -29.89 18.55
C ALA A 541 -36.12 -31.17 18.55
N ILE A 542 -36.65 -32.28 18.04
CA ILE A 542 -35.91 -33.55 17.86
C ILE A 542 -34.77 -33.37 16.85
N ALA A 543 -35.03 -32.75 15.70
CA ALA A 543 -34.00 -32.45 14.71
C ALA A 543 -32.90 -31.52 15.28
N ALA A 544 -33.29 -30.50 16.06
CA ALA A 544 -32.36 -29.60 16.73
C ALA A 544 -31.51 -30.29 17.79
N ALA A 545 -32.05 -31.30 18.49
CA ALA A 545 -31.31 -32.10 19.48
C ALA A 545 -30.26 -33.01 18.81
N LEU A 546 -30.56 -33.57 17.63
CA LEU A 546 -29.58 -34.32 16.82
C LEU A 546 -28.46 -33.41 16.30
N GLU A 547 -28.83 -32.31 15.65
CA GLU A 547 -27.90 -31.31 15.12
C GLU A 547 -27.13 -30.58 16.22
N ALA A 548 -27.51 -30.73 17.49
CA ALA A 548 -26.83 -30.05 18.59
C ALA A 548 -25.35 -30.42 18.72
N HIS A 549 -24.97 -31.58 18.19
CA HIS A 549 -23.63 -32.17 18.23
C HIS A 549 -22.87 -32.00 16.91
N SER A 550 -23.44 -31.28 15.94
CA SER A 550 -22.93 -31.07 14.59
C SER A 550 -22.35 -29.65 14.45
N GLU A 551 -21.13 -29.56 13.91
CA GLU A 551 -20.50 -28.29 13.53
C GLU A 551 -20.85 -27.86 12.09
N HIS A 552 -21.68 -28.65 11.40
CA HIS A 552 -22.05 -28.38 10.01
C HIS A 552 -22.90 -27.10 9.89
N PRO A 553 -22.75 -26.29 8.82
CA PRO A 553 -23.55 -25.06 8.63
C PRO A 553 -25.07 -25.26 8.72
N ILE A 554 -25.54 -26.44 8.31
CA ILE A 554 -26.95 -26.86 8.42
C ILE A 554 -27.43 -26.88 9.88
N ALA A 555 -26.59 -27.25 10.83
CA ALA A 555 -26.95 -27.32 12.25
C ALA A 555 -27.42 -25.97 12.80
N ARG A 556 -26.89 -24.87 12.25
CA ARG A 556 -27.27 -23.50 12.63
C ARG A 556 -28.74 -23.22 12.30
N ALA A 557 -29.29 -23.80 11.24
CA ALA A 557 -30.69 -23.66 10.84
C ALA A 557 -31.66 -24.20 11.92
N PHE A 558 -31.22 -25.19 12.70
CA PHE A 558 -32.03 -25.84 13.72
C PHE A 558 -31.84 -25.27 15.13
N ARG A 559 -30.82 -24.42 15.36
CA ARG A 559 -30.54 -23.82 16.68
C ARG A 559 -31.73 -23.11 17.33
N PRO A 560 -32.57 -22.33 16.61
CA PRO A 560 -33.72 -21.65 17.22
C PRO A 560 -34.77 -22.59 17.82
N PHE A 561 -34.77 -23.87 17.42
CA PHE A 561 -35.73 -24.87 17.86
C PHE A 561 -35.16 -25.80 18.94
N ARG A 562 -33.99 -25.48 19.51
CA ARG A 562 -33.42 -26.30 20.58
C ARG A 562 -34.29 -26.25 21.83
N ASP A 563 -34.64 -27.43 22.31
CA ASP A 563 -35.23 -27.64 23.63
C ASP A 563 -34.17 -28.23 24.56
N ALA A 564 -33.88 -27.54 25.66
CA ALA A 564 -32.87 -27.97 26.64
C ALA A 564 -33.24 -29.29 27.34
N THR A 565 -34.51 -29.68 27.32
CA THR A 565 -34.99 -30.94 27.92
C THR A 565 -34.75 -32.16 27.03
N LEU A 566 -34.56 -31.96 25.73
CA LEU A 566 -34.31 -33.02 24.76
C LEU A 566 -32.81 -33.14 24.46
N GLN A 567 -32.23 -34.30 24.76
CA GLN A 567 -30.83 -34.59 24.47
C GLN A 567 -30.68 -35.89 23.68
N ALA A 568 -30.06 -35.78 22.51
CA ALA A 568 -29.63 -36.93 21.73
C ALA A 568 -28.36 -37.53 22.32
N ARG A 569 -28.34 -38.86 22.47
CA ARG A 569 -27.18 -39.64 22.91
C ARG A 569 -26.64 -40.47 21.76
N GLN A 570 -25.36 -40.84 21.83
CA GLN A 570 -24.70 -41.67 20.81
C GLN A 570 -24.84 -41.10 19.38
N VAL A 571 -24.75 -39.77 19.24
CA VAL A 571 -24.88 -39.13 17.94
C VAL A 571 -23.69 -39.47 17.06
N LYS A 572 -23.95 -39.99 15.87
CA LYS A 572 -22.96 -40.35 14.85
C LYS A 572 -23.25 -39.56 13.57
N SER A 573 -22.26 -38.80 13.11
CA SER A 573 -22.31 -38.11 11.82
C SER A 573 -21.73 -39.00 10.72
N VAL A 574 -22.46 -39.16 9.62
CA VAL A 574 -22.02 -39.87 8.42
C VAL A 574 -21.83 -38.83 7.32
N THR A 575 -20.58 -38.55 6.98
CA THR A 575 -20.18 -37.52 6.02
C THR A 575 -20.91 -37.69 4.69
N GLY A 576 -21.54 -36.61 4.22
CA GLY A 576 -22.27 -36.58 2.95
C GLY A 576 -23.67 -37.23 2.98
N SER A 577 -24.10 -37.78 4.11
CA SER A 577 -25.40 -38.46 4.27
C SER A 577 -26.30 -37.85 5.34
N GLY A 578 -25.85 -37.79 6.61
CA GLY A 578 -26.70 -37.30 7.72
C GLY A 578 -26.20 -37.64 9.12
N LEU A 579 -27.06 -37.46 10.11
CA LEU A 579 -26.85 -37.71 11.53
C LEU A 579 -27.77 -38.83 12.03
N GLU A 580 -27.23 -39.72 12.84
CA GLU A 580 -27.99 -40.74 13.58
C GLU A 580 -27.78 -40.52 15.08
N GLY A 581 -28.81 -40.69 15.91
CA GLY A 581 -28.68 -40.60 17.36
C GLY A 581 -29.89 -41.16 18.09
N VAL A 582 -29.75 -41.39 19.39
CA VAL A 582 -30.81 -41.99 20.24
C VAL A 582 -31.44 -40.92 21.13
N LEU A 583 -32.76 -40.75 21.04
CA LEU A 583 -33.56 -39.91 21.95
C LEU A 583 -34.61 -40.75 22.64
N ASN A 584 -34.70 -40.66 23.97
CA ASN A 584 -35.69 -41.38 24.80
C ASN A 584 -35.77 -42.90 24.54
N GLY A 585 -34.66 -43.52 24.11
CA GLY A 585 -34.59 -44.95 23.79
C GLY A 585 -34.89 -45.31 22.33
N THR A 586 -35.30 -44.35 21.50
CA THR A 586 -35.63 -44.55 20.08
C THR A 586 -34.51 -44.03 19.18
N THR A 587 -34.28 -44.69 18.04
CA THR A 587 -33.25 -44.27 17.09
C THR A 587 -33.82 -43.26 16.10
N TRP A 588 -33.17 -42.11 16.00
CA TRP A 588 -33.55 -41.07 15.06
C TRP A 588 -32.44 -40.84 14.03
N ARG A 589 -32.84 -40.60 12.78
CA ARG A 589 -31.94 -40.20 11.69
C ARG A 589 -32.44 -38.93 11.02
N LEU A 590 -31.52 -38.02 10.73
CA LEU A 590 -31.76 -36.79 9.99
C LEU A 590 -30.75 -36.69 8.84
N GLY A 591 -31.20 -36.62 7.60
CA GLY A 591 -30.29 -36.56 6.46
C GLY A 591 -30.96 -36.68 5.11
N LYS A 592 -30.19 -37.14 4.12
CA LYS A 592 -30.73 -37.53 2.80
C LYS A 592 -31.75 -38.66 2.95
N PRO A 593 -32.78 -38.73 2.07
CA PRO A 593 -33.80 -39.78 2.13
C PRO A 593 -33.22 -41.20 2.19
N ASP A 594 -32.25 -41.53 1.34
CA ASP A 594 -31.58 -42.84 1.28
C ASP A 594 -30.86 -43.23 2.58
N PHE A 595 -30.53 -42.25 3.42
CA PHE A 595 -29.90 -42.47 4.72
C PHE A 595 -30.92 -42.56 5.85
N ALA A 596 -31.96 -41.73 5.80
CA ALA A 596 -32.98 -41.68 6.85
C ALA A 596 -33.90 -42.91 6.80
N THR A 597 -34.29 -43.38 5.61
CA THR A 597 -35.21 -44.51 5.47
C THR A 597 -34.79 -45.46 4.35
N THR A 598 -35.28 -46.69 4.41
CA THR A 598 -35.18 -47.68 3.33
C THR A 598 -36.36 -47.58 2.36
N GLU A 599 -37.40 -46.81 2.70
CA GLU A 599 -38.56 -46.60 1.83
C GLU A 599 -38.28 -45.50 0.80
N PRO A 600 -38.58 -45.72 -0.50
CA PRO A 600 -38.40 -44.68 -1.49
C PRO A 600 -39.45 -43.57 -1.31
N LEU A 601 -39.07 -42.50 -0.60
CA LEU A 601 -39.87 -41.29 -0.47
C LEU A 601 -39.30 -40.15 -1.34
N THR A 602 -40.17 -39.51 -2.10
CA THR A 602 -39.84 -38.30 -2.83
C THR A 602 -40.11 -37.05 -1.99
N PRO A 603 -39.24 -36.03 -2.05
CA PRO A 603 -39.46 -34.77 -1.35
C PRO A 603 -40.74 -34.05 -1.83
N PRO A 604 -41.39 -33.22 -0.99
CA PRO A 604 -42.69 -32.61 -1.31
C PRO A 604 -42.67 -31.60 -2.46
N SER A 605 -41.53 -30.97 -2.73
CA SER A 605 -41.33 -30.02 -3.84
C SER A 605 -39.83 -29.88 -4.14
N ALA A 606 -39.49 -29.15 -5.20
CA ALA A 606 -38.10 -28.83 -5.52
C ALA A 606 -37.39 -28.05 -4.39
N GLY A 607 -36.10 -28.32 -4.22
CA GLY A 607 -35.23 -27.67 -3.23
C GLY A 607 -34.44 -28.66 -2.36
N GLN A 608 -33.69 -28.11 -1.40
CA GLN A 608 -32.89 -28.91 -0.47
C GLN A 608 -33.73 -29.37 0.71
N TRP A 609 -33.96 -30.67 0.81
CA TRP A 609 -34.78 -31.27 1.86
C TRP A 609 -33.98 -32.27 2.69
N LEU A 610 -34.20 -32.25 4.00
CA LEU A 610 -33.74 -33.28 4.92
C LEU A 610 -34.94 -34.09 5.42
N LEU A 611 -34.78 -35.40 5.47
CA LEU A 611 -35.77 -36.32 6.01
C LEU A 611 -35.37 -36.68 7.45
N LEU A 612 -36.33 -36.55 8.36
CA LEU A 612 -36.26 -37.08 9.71
C LEU A 612 -37.05 -38.38 9.78
N SER A 613 -36.45 -39.40 10.38
CA SER A 613 -37.06 -40.71 10.58
C SER A 613 -36.86 -41.21 12.01
N GLU A 614 -37.83 -41.97 12.50
CA GLU A 614 -37.81 -42.68 13.77
C GLU A 614 -37.78 -44.18 13.49
N ASP A 615 -36.74 -44.89 13.95
CA ASP A 615 -36.50 -46.32 13.66
C ASP A 615 -36.64 -46.67 12.16
N SER A 616 -36.15 -45.78 11.29
CA SER A 616 -36.23 -45.84 9.82
C SER A 616 -37.63 -45.56 9.22
N ALA A 617 -38.64 -45.28 10.04
CA ALA A 617 -39.95 -44.80 9.58
C ALA A 617 -39.92 -43.27 9.37
N PRO A 618 -40.26 -42.76 8.19
CA PRO A 618 -40.18 -41.33 7.88
C PRO A 618 -41.23 -40.53 8.68
N ARG A 619 -40.82 -39.41 9.28
CA ARG A 619 -41.66 -38.57 10.15
C ARG A 619 -41.88 -37.16 9.62
N ALA A 620 -40.84 -36.52 9.10
CA ALA A 620 -40.94 -35.14 8.64
C ALA A 620 -39.88 -34.77 7.62
N TRP A 621 -40.28 -33.89 6.70
CA TRP A 621 -39.38 -33.22 5.78
C TRP A 621 -39.07 -31.80 6.26
N PHE A 622 -37.80 -31.42 6.20
CA PHE A 622 -37.30 -30.09 6.54
C PHE A 622 -36.71 -29.43 5.30
N LYS A 623 -37.32 -28.34 4.83
CA LYS A 623 -36.81 -27.55 3.71
C LYS A 623 -35.79 -26.56 4.21
N LEU A 624 -34.58 -26.65 3.68
CA LEU A 624 -33.52 -25.69 3.92
C LEU A 624 -33.41 -24.76 2.72
N HIS A 625 -33.17 -23.49 3.02
CA HIS A 625 -32.87 -22.48 2.03
C HIS A 625 -31.74 -21.59 2.50
N ASP A 626 -30.80 -21.30 1.62
CA ASP A 626 -29.77 -20.29 1.86
C ASP A 626 -30.31 -18.96 1.34
N GLY A 627 -30.60 -18.03 2.27
CA GLY A 627 -31.24 -16.77 1.95
C GLY A 627 -30.37 -15.90 1.05
N ILE A 628 -30.99 -15.24 0.07
CA ILE A 628 -30.33 -14.26 -0.82
C ILE A 628 -29.94 -13.01 0.00
N ARG A 629 -28.80 -12.39 -0.32
CA ARG A 629 -28.43 -11.09 0.24
C ARG A 629 -29.40 -10.00 -0.21
N GLU A 630 -29.78 -9.11 0.71
CA GLU A 630 -30.79 -8.07 0.46
C GLU A 630 -30.48 -7.18 -0.75
N ASP A 631 -29.19 -6.90 -0.99
CA ASP A 631 -28.73 -6.04 -2.08
C ASP A 631 -28.25 -6.81 -3.32
N ALA A 632 -28.42 -8.14 -3.38
CA ALA A 632 -27.98 -8.95 -4.52
C ALA A 632 -28.70 -8.55 -5.82
N ALA A 633 -30.04 -8.49 -5.80
CA ALA A 633 -30.83 -8.13 -6.97
C ALA A 633 -30.46 -6.73 -7.49
N GLN A 634 -30.35 -5.76 -6.57
CA GLN A 634 -29.94 -4.39 -6.89
C GLN A 634 -28.54 -4.33 -7.50
N THR A 635 -27.59 -5.10 -6.96
CA THR A 635 -26.22 -5.16 -7.46
C THR A 635 -26.17 -5.73 -8.87
N VAL A 636 -26.86 -6.86 -9.12
CA VAL A 636 -26.93 -7.49 -10.45
C VAL A 636 -27.51 -6.52 -11.47
N ALA A 637 -28.63 -5.86 -11.16
CA ALA A 637 -29.23 -4.89 -12.07
C ALA A 637 -28.33 -3.68 -12.33
N ALA A 638 -27.60 -3.18 -11.32
CA ALA A 638 -26.66 -2.08 -11.49
C ALA A 638 -25.48 -2.47 -12.40
N LEU A 639 -24.94 -3.69 -12.25
CA LEU A 639 -23.88 -4.21 -13.12
C LEU A 639 -24.37 -4.39 -14.57
N GLN A 640 -25.56 -4.98 -14.76
CA GLN A 640 -26.17 -5.13 -16.08
C GLN A 640 -26.47 -3.78 -16.74
N ALA A 641 -27.04 -2.82 -16.00
CA ALA A 641 -27.32 -1.47 -16.49
C ALA A 641 -26.05 -0.71 -16.90
N ARG A 642 -24.90 -1.08 -16.34
CA ARG A 642 -23.59 -0.55 -16.72
C ARG A 642 -23.02 -1.16 -18.01
N GLY A 643 -23.69 -2.18 -18.55
CA GLY A 643 -23.29 -2.92 -19.74
C GLY A 643 -22.33 -4.09 -19.46
N LEU A 644 -22.24 -4.56 -18.21
CA LEU A 644 -21.45 -5.73 -17.86
C LEU A 644 -22.30 -7.00 -18.03
N ASN A 645 -21.70 -8.05 -18.57
CA ASN A 645 -22.32 -9.36 -18.58
C ASN A 645 -22.25 -9.95 -17.17
N VAL A 646 -23.39 -10.35 -16.60
CA VAL A 646 -23.43 -11.01 -15.29
C VAL A 646 -23.72 -12.49 -15.50
N GLU A 647 -22.89 -13.35 -14.91
CA GLU A 647 -22.99 -14.80 -15.00
C GLU A 647 -22.97 -15.44 -13.62
N LEU A 648 -23.81 -16.46 -13.40
CA LEU A 648 -23.84 -17.25 -12.17
C LEU A 648 -23.18 -18.60 -12.40
N LEU A 649 -22.21 -18.96 -11.57
CA LEU A 649 -21.47 -20.21 -11.68
C LEU A 649 -21.50 -20.96 -10.36
N SER A 650 -22.05 -22.17 -10.31
CA SER A 650 -22.17 -22.92 -9.06
C SER A 650 -21.98 -24.43 -9.24
N GLY A 651 -21.51 -25.09 -8.19
CA GLY A 651 -21.47 -26.55 -8.08
C GLY A 651 -22.80 -27.18 -7.65
N ASP A 652 -23.80 -26.36 -7.30
CA ASP A 652 -25.10 -26.84 -6.85
C ASP A 652 -25.96 -27.42 -7.98
N THR A 653 -27.05 -28.08 -7.60
CA THR A 653 -28.04 -28.67 -8.50
C THR A 653 -28.67 -27.62 -9.43
N GLN A 654 -28.97 -28.03 -10.67
CA GLN A 654 -29.58 -27.18 -11.70
C GLN A 654 -30.77 -26.35 -11.20
N GLU A 655 -31.74 -27.00 -10.57
CA GLU A 655 -32.94 -26.36 -10.03
C GLU A 655 -32.64 -25.21 -9.05
N ALA A 656 -31.64 -25.40 -8.19
CA ALA A 656 -31.28 -24.41 -7.17
C ALA A 656 -30.53 -23.20 -7.76
N VAL A 657 -29.80 -23.40 -8.86
CA VAL A 657 -29.08 -22.33 -9.57
C VAL A 657 -30.04 -21.57 -10.47
N GLU A 658 -30.92 -22.27 -11.19
CA GLU A 658 -31.96 -21.71 -12.05
C GLU A 658 -32.91 -20.82 -11.27
N SER A 659 -33.45 -21.31 -10.14
CA SER A 659 -34.35 -20.52 -9.28
C SER A 659 -33.68 -19.23 -8.76
N LEU A 660 -32.40 -19.28 -8.40
CA LEU A 660 -31.65 -18.10 -7.97
C LEU A 660 -31.41 -17.13 -9.13
N ALA A 661 -31.06 -17.65 -10.30
CA ALA A 661 -30.82 -16.86 -11.50
C ALA A 661 -32.10 -16.13 -11.94
N GLU A 662 -33.26 -16.79 -11.90
CA GLU A 662 -34.56 -16.16 -12.20
C GLU A 662 -34.89 -15.03 -11.21
N GLN A 663 -34.75 -15.26 -9.91
CA GLN A 663 -35.02 -14.25 -8.88
C GLN A 663 -34.13 -13.01 -9.01
N LEU A 664 -32.90 -13.19 -9.50
CA LEU A 664 -31.92 -12.12 -9.70
C LEU A 664 -31.89 -11.57 -11.13
N ASN A 665 -32.73 -12.09 -12.04
CA ASN A 665 -32.71 -11.77 -13.48
C ASN A 665 -31.33 -11.99 -14.14
N ILE A 666 -30.64 -13.07 -13.80
CA ILE A 666 -29.38 -13.49 -14.41
C ILE A 666 -29.68 -14.42 -15.58
N THR A 667 -29.39 -13.99 -16.80
CA THR A 667 -29.71 -14.75 -18.02
C THR A 667 -28.70 -15.87 -18.33
N THR A 668 -27.46 -15.73 -17.87
CA THR A 668 -26.38 -16.70 -18.13
C THR A 668 -26.00 -17.38 -16.82
N TRP A 669 -26.24 -18.69 -16.70
CA TRP A 669 -25.90 -19.43 -15.50
C TRP A 669 -25.45 -20.86 -15.83
N HIS A 670 -24.62 -21.43 -14.95
CA HIS A 670 -24.14 -22.80 -15.06
C HIS A 670 -24.18 -23.48 -13.68
N ALA A 671 -24.79 -24.67 -13.65
CA ALA A 671 -24.95 -25.50 -12.45
C ALA A 671 -24.07 -26.76 -12.52
N GLY A 672 -23.88 -27.43 -11.38
CA GLY A 672 -23.15 -28.69 -11.27
C GLY A 672 -21.68 -28.63 -11.70
N LYS A 673 -21.05 -27.45 -11.69
CA LYS A 673 -19.65 -27.28 -12.11
C LYS A 673 -18.69 -27.62 -10.96
N SER A 674 -17.73 -28.51 -11.22
CA SER A 674 -16.58 -28.71 -10.33
C SER A 674 -15.66 -27.49 -10.34
N PRO A 675 -14.75 -27.32 -9.36
CA PRO A 675 -13.77 -26.23 -9.36
C PRO A 675 -12.95 -26.13 -10.65
N GLU A 676 -12.56 -27.27 -11.23
CA GLU A 676 -11.85 -27.34 -12.52
C GLU A 676 -12.75 -26.87 -13.66
N GLY A 677 -14.01 -27.33 -13.69
CA GLY A 677 -14.99 -26.89 -14.68
C GLY A 677 -15.32 -25.40 -14.58
N LYS A 678 -15.25 -24.82 -13.37
CA LYS A 678 -15.37 -23.38 -13.16
C LYS A 678 -14.18 -22.62 -13.76
N LEU A 679 -12.96 -23.10 -13.52
CA LEU A 679 -11.73 -22.53 -14.08
C LEU A 679 -11.67 -22.65 -15.61
N GLU A 680 -12.13 -23.76 -16.16
CA GLU A 680 -12.16 -24.00 -17.61
C GLU A 680 -13.10 -23.01 -18.32
N ARG A 681 -14.30 -22.81 -17.77
CA ARG A 681 -15.25 -21.78 -18.22
C ARG A 681 -14.64 -20.37 -18.19
N LEU A 682 -13.92 -20.06 -17.12
CA LEU A 682 -13.24 -18.77 -16.99
C LEU A 682 -12.19 -18.58 -18.10
N ARG A 683 -11.39 -19.61 -18.40
CA ARG A 683 -10.37 -19.58 -19.47
C ARG A 683 -10.98 -19.48 -20.86
N GLU A 684 -12.12 -20.13 -21.11
CA GLU A 684 -12.87 -19.99 -22.37
C GLU A 684 -13.27 -18.54 -22.63
N LEU A 685 -13.80 -17.86 -21.61
CA LEU A 685 -14.21 -16.46 -21.70
C LEU A 685 -13.01 -15.54 -21.90
N GLN A 686 -11.91 -15.78 -21.19
CA GLN A 686 -10.66 -15.05 -21.38
C GLN A 686 -10.09 -15.24 -22.79
N ALA A 687 -10.17 -16.44 -23.36
CA ALA A 687 -9.75 -16.73 -24.74
C ALA A 687 -10.60 -15.99 -25.79
N GLN A 688 -11.86 -15.68 -25.46
CA GLN A 688 -12.74 -14.82 -26.28
C GLN A 688 -12.41 -13.32 -26.15
N GLY A 689 -11.42 -12.95 -25.33
CA GLY A 689 -11.00 -11.58 -25.08
C GLY A 689 -11.82 -10.86 -24.01
N GLU A 690 -12.68 -11.58 -23.28
CA GLU A 690 -13.39 -11.02 -22.13
C GLU A 690 -12.44 -10.78 -20.95
N ARG A 691 -12.73 -9.76 -20.15
CA ARG A 691 -12.06 -9.46 -18.88
C ARG A 691 -12.98 -9.86 -17.74
N VAL A 692 -12.60 -10.91 -17.05
CA VAL A 692 -13.46 -11.63 -16.12
C VAL A 692 -13.16 -11.24 -14.68
N VAL A 693 -14.17 -10.72 -13.99
CA VAL A 693 -14.16 -10.53 -12.53
C VAL A 693 -14.85 -11.71 -11.88
N MET A 694 -14.12 -12.50 -11.10
CA MET A 694 -14.68 -13.62 -10.33
C MET A 694 -14.91 -13.19 -8.88
N ILE A 695 -16.10 -13.46 -8.34
CA ILE A 695 -16.48 -13.14 -6.97
C ILE A 695 -16.84 -14.43 -6.25
N GLY A 696 -16.19 -14.70 -5.12
CA GLY A 696 -16.37 -15.93 -4.37
C GLY A 696 -15.97 -15.84 -2.89
N ASP A 697 -16.37 -16.84 -2.12
CA ASP A 697 -15.95 -17.02 -0.72
C ASP A 697 -14.66 -17.85 -0.57
N GLY A 698 -14.23 -18.53 -1.64
CA GLY A 698 -12.93 -19.17 -1.77
C GLY A 698 -12.68 -20.35 -0.83
N ILE A 699 -13.71 -20.99 -0.26
CA ILE A 699 -13.51 -22.30 0.41
C ILE A 699 -13.23 -23.38 -0.64
N ASN A 700 -14.00 -23.39 -1.75
CA ASN A 700 -13.87 -24.38 -2.84
C ASN A 700 -13.28 -23.79 -4.14
N ASP A 701 -13.14 -22.47 -4.22
CA ASP A 701 -12.92 -21.74 -5.48
C ASP A 701 -11.53 -21.07 -5.58
N VAL A 702 -10.57 -21.43 -4.72
CA VAL A 702 -9.21 -20.84 -4.74
C VAL A 702 -8.53 -20.93 -6.12
N PRO A 703 -8.58 -22.07 -6.85
CA PRO A 703 -8.01 -22.16 -8.19
C PRO A 703 -8.70 -21.24 -9.20
N VAL A 704 -10.02 -21.05 -9.07
CA VAL A 704 -10.84 -20.21 -9.96
C VAL A 704 -10.54 -18.73 -9.71
N LEU A 705 -10.46 -18.32 -8.45
CA LEU A 705 -10.06 -16.97 -8.05
C LEU A 705 -8.65 -16.66 -8.56
N ALA A 706 -7.69 -17.59 -8.42
CA ALA A 706 -6.33 -17.39 -8.93
C ALA A 706 -6.24 -17.28 -10.46
N GLY A 707 -7.19 -17.86 -11.20
CA GLY A 707 -7.23 -17.81 -12.67
C GLY A 707 -7.90 -16.57 -13.26
N ALA A 708 -8.67 -15.82 -12.47
CA ALA A 708 -9.42 -14.65 -12.93
C ALA A 708 -8.52 -13.46 -13.31
N ASP A 709 -9.00 -12.58 -14.19
CA ASP A 709 -8.32 -11.28 -14.43
C ASP A 709 -8.37 -10.41 -13.17
N VAL A 710 -9.49 -10.50 -12.44
CA VAL A 710 -9.66 -9.94 -11.10
C VAL A 710 -10.45 -10.92 -10.24
N ALA A 711 -9.91 -11.28 -9.08
CA ALA A 711 -10.65 -11.98 -8.04
C ALA A 711 -11.08 -11.04 -6.91
N ILE A 712 -12.36 -11.09 -6.53
CA ILE A 712 -12.89 -10.42 -5.35
C ILE A 712 -13.33 -11.47 -4.33
N ALA A 713 -12.64 -11.54 -3.19
CA ALA A 713 -13.01 -12.41 -2.08
C ALA A 713 -14.00 -11.74 -1.13
N MET A 714 -14.98 -12.49 -0.66
CA MET A 714 -15.94 -12.06 0.37
C MET A 714 -15.30 -11.98 1.77
N ASN A 715 -15.86 -11.17 2.68
CA ASN A 715 -15.29 -10.97 4.02
C ASN A 715 -15.13 -12.27 4.83
N GLY A 716 -16.06 -13.22 4.66
CA GLY A 716 -16.06 -14.53 5.32
C GLY A 716 -15.14 -15.58 4.68
N ALA A 717 -14.38 -15.20 3.64
CA ALA A 717 -13.51 -16.12 2.92
C ALA A 717 -12.40 -16.70 3.81
N THR A 718 -11.87 -17.86 3.42
CA THR A 718 -10.70 -18.45 4.10
C THR A 718 -9.47 -17.54 3.98
N ASP A 719 -8.50 -17.66 4.90
CA ASP A 719 -7.24 -16.90 4.81
C ASP A 719 -6.49 -17.18 3.49
N LEU A 720 -6.60 -18.42 2.99
CA LEU A 720 -6.04 -18.82 1.71
C LEU A 720 -6.71 -18.10 0.52
N ALA A 721 -8.02 -17.91 0.56
CA ALA A 721 -8.74 -17.16 -0.46
C ALA A 721 -8.44 -15.66 -0.41
N ARG A 722 -8.35 -15.06 0.79
CA ARG A 722 -8.01 -13.64 0.98
C ARG A 722 -6.61 -13.30 0.47
N THR A 723 -5.65 -14.19 0.70
CA THR A 723 -4.26 -13.99 0.28
C THR A 723 -4.06 -14.11 -1.23
N ARG A 724 -4.96 -14.83 -1.93
CA ARG A 724 -4.91 -15.00 -3.39
C ARG A 724 -5.83 -14.07 -4.18
N ALA A 725 -6.81 -13.44 -3.53
CA ALA A 725 -7.70 -12.48 -4.17
C ALA A 725 -7.02 -11.13 -4.43
N ASP A 726 -7.54 -10.41 -5.42
CA ASP A 726 -7.01 -9.12 -5.90
C ASP A 726 -7.71 -7.93 -5.27
N ALA A 727 -8.90 -8.18 -4.78
CA ALA A 727 -9.61 -7.34 -3.84
C ALA A 727 -10.33 -8.20 -2.80
N VAL A 728 -10.51 -7.64 -1.61
CA VAL A 728 -11.29 -8.22 -0.53
C VAL A 728 -12.43 -7.26 -0.20
N LEU A 729 -13.65 -7.78 -0.23
CA LEU A 729 -14.84 -7.06 0.17
C LEU A 729 -15.02 -7.21 1.69
N LEU A 730 -14.73 -6.15 2.44
CA LEU A 730 -14.87 -6.10 3.90
C LEU A 730 -16.31 -5.81 4.33
N SER A 731 -17.05 -5.03 3.53
CA SER A 731 -18.47 -4.74 3.76
C SER A 731 -19.34 -5.97 3.43
N PRO A 732 -20.43 -6.24 4.16
CA PRO A 732 -21.36 -7.33 3.82
C PRO A 732 -22.23 -7.03 2.60
N ARG A 733 -22.23 -5.78 2.09
CA ARG A 733 -23.05 -5.31 0.96
C ARG A 733 -22.37 -5.58 -0.38
N LEU A 734 -23.01 -6.34 -1.24
CA LEU A 734 -22.57 -6.61 -2.62
C LEU A 734 -22.51 -5.36 -3.49
N MET A 735 -23.33 -4.35 -3.20
CA MET A 735 -23.37 -3.11 -3.99
C MET A 735 -22.01 -2.41 -4.08
N ARG A 736 -21.13 -2.63 -3.10
CA ARG A 736 -19.75 -2.13 -3.09
C ARG A 736 -18.91 -2.64 -4.25
N ILE A 737 -19.23 -3.81 -4.83
CA ILE A 737 -18.56 -4.35 -6.02
C ILE A 737 -18.82 -3.44 -7.22
N PHE A 738 -20.07 -3.03 -7.42
CA PHE A 738 -20.41 -2.05 -8.46
C PHE A 738 -19.69 -0.71 -8.22
N GLU A 739 -19.70 -0.22 -6.97
CA GLU A 739 -18.99 1.01 -6.62
C GLU A 739 -17.49 0.89 -6.91
N ALA A 740 -16.90 -0.29 -6.67
CA ALA A 740 -15.49 -0.53 -6.92
C ALA A 740 -15.13 -0.43 -8.41
N ILE A 741 -15.96 -1.02 -9.29
CA ILE A 741 -15.78 -0.95 -10.75
C ILE A 741 -15.90 0.51 -11.24
N GLU A 742 -16.85 1.26 -10.70
CA GLU A 742 -17.04 2.68 -11.05
C GLU A 742 -15.86 3.55 -10.60
N ILE A 743 -15.38 3.37 -9.37
CA ILE A 743 -14.22 4.09 -8.84
C ILE A 743 -12.95 3.71 -9.62
N ALA A 744 -12.78 2.43 -9.96
CA ALA A 744 -11.67 1.95 -10.78
C ALA A 744 -11.68 2.60 -12.18
N SER A 745 -12.84 2.63 -12.82
CA SER A 745 -13.06 3.31 -14.11
C SER A 745 -12.78 4.81 -14.05
N ALA A 746 -13.24 5.49 -13.01
CA ALA A 746 -12.98 6.91 -12.78
C ALA A 746 -11.49 7.18 -12.54
N THR A 747 -10.82 6.32 -11.77
CA THR A 747 -9.39 6.40 -11.47
C THR A 747 -8.57 6.32 -12.76
N ARG A 748 -8.86 5.34 -13.62
CA ARG A 748 -8.18 5.19 -14.91
C ARG A 748 -8.45 6.37 -15.85
N ARG A 749 -9.67 6.90 -15.89
CA ARG A 749 -10.02 8.09 -16.69
C ARG A 749 -9.16 9.29 -16.26
N ILE A 750 -9.04 9.53 -14.96
CA ILE A 750 -8.25 10.63 -14.40
C ILE A 750 -6.76 10.43 -14.66
N MET A 751 -6.24 9.21 -14.53
CA MET A 751 -4.86 8.89 -14.91
C MET A 751 -4.59 9.25 -16.37
N ARG A 752 -5.47 8.85 -17.29
CA ARG A 752 -5.35 9.16 -18.72
C ARG A 752 -5.42 10.66 -19.00
N GLN A 753 -6.34 11.38 -18.36
CA GLN A 753 -6.45 12.84 -18.46
C GLN A 753 -5.15 13.53 -18.02
N ASN A 754 -4.60 13.11 -16.88
CA ASN A 754 -3.39 13.68 -16.31
C ASN A 754 -2.16 13.41 -17.21
N MET A 755 -2.05 12.20 -17.77
CA MET A 755 -0.99 11.86 -18.73
C MET A 755 -1.12 12.69 -20.03
N ILE A 756 -2.31 12.79 -20.60
CA ILE A 756 -2.55 13.60 -21.81
C ILE A 756 -2.20 15.06 -21.55
N TRP A 757 -2.68 15.63 -20.44
CA TRP A 757 -2.36 17.00 -20.04
C TRP A 757 -0.85 17.23 -19.93
N SER A 758 -0.14 16.35 -19.22
CA SER A 758 1.30 16.50 -19.03
C SER A 758 2.07 16.42 -20.34
N VAL A 759 1.68 15.55 -21.27
CA VAL A 759 2.31 15.45 -22.60
C VAL A 759 2.00 16.71 -23.43
N CYS A 760 0.75 17.14 -23.49
CA CYS A 760 0.34 18.32 -24.25
C CYS A 760 1.04 19.60 -23.77
N TYR A 761 1.13 19.79 -22.44
CA TYR A 761 1.82 20.94 -21.85
C TYR A 761 3.31 20.95 -22.20
N ASN A 762 4.02 19.83 -22.02
CA ASN A 762 5.45 19.76 -22.30
C ASN A 762 5.74 19.91 -23.80
N PHE A 763 4.91 19.31 -24.65
CA PHE A 763 5.06 19.40 -26.11
C PHE A 763 4.84 20.82 -26.64
N SER A 764 3.94 21.59 -26.05
CA SER A 764 3.69 22.98 -26.47
C SER A 764 4.70 23.96 -25.87
N ALA A 765 5.13 23.76 -24.62
CA ALA A 765 5.98 24.71 -23.92
C ALA A 765 7.48 24.61 -24.28
N LEU A 766 7.97 23.39 -24.59
CA LEU A 766 9.38 23.18 -24.94
C LEU A 766 9.83 23.96 -26.19
N PRO A 767 9.10 23.94 -27.33
CA PRO A 767 9.50 24.71 -28.51
C PRO A 767 9.50 26.21 -28.24
N LEU A 768 8.52 26.72 -27.50
CA LEU A 768 8.44 28.14 -27.16
C LEU A 768 9.62 28.58 -26.28
N ALA A 769 10.03 27.75 -25.32
CA ALA A 769 11.23 28.00 -24.52
C ALA A 769 12.51 27.93 -25.36
N ALA A 770 12.62 26.93 -26.26
CA ALA A 770 13.78 26.78 -27.14
C ALA A 770 13.93 27.96 -28.14
N MET A 771 12.81 28.59 -28.53
CA MET A 771 12.80 29.82 -29.32
C MET A 771 13.08 31.09 -28.50
N GLY A 772 13.27 30.98 -27.18
CA GLY A 772 13.51 32.11 -26.29
C GLY A 772 12.29 33.00 -26.03
N LEU A 773 11.08 32.52 -26.33
CA LEU A 773 9.83 33.25 -26.13
C LEU A 773 9.31 33.16 -24.69
N VAL A 774 9.82 32.21 -23.90
CA VAL A 774 9.36 31.94 -22.53
C VAL A 774 10.44 32.36 -21.53
N PRO A 775 10.17 33.32 -20.63
CA PRO A 775 11.05 33.63 -19.50
C PRO A 775 11.23 32.45 -18.54
N PRO A 776 12.40 32.28 -17.90
CA PRO A 776 12.61 31.26 -16.86
C PRO A 776 11.58 31.32 -15.72
N TRP A 777 11.23 32.52 -15.24
CA TRP A 777 10.22 32.69 -14.19
C TRP A 777 8.82 32.24 -14.64
N LEU A 778 8.47 32.46 -15.91
CA LEU A 778 7.19 32.04 -16.48
C LEU A 778 7.15 30.51 -16.67
N ALA A 779 8.28 29.92 -17.09
CA ALA A 779 8.45 28.47 -17.16
C ALA A 779 8.25 27.81 -15.78
N ALA A 780 8.81 28.40 -14.72
CA ALA A 780 8.64 27.92 -13.34
C ALA A 780 7.17 27.96 -12.89
N ILE A 781 6.48 29.07 -13.11
CA ILE A 781 5.05 29.21 -12.77
C ILE A 781 4.20 28.19 -13.56
N GLY A 782 4.43 28.09 -14.87
CA GLY A 782 3.70 27.18 -15.74
C GLY A 782 3.84 25.72 -15.31
N MET A 783 5.04 25.28 -14.95
CA MET A 783 5.29 23.93 -14.47
C MET A 783 4.58 23.67 -13.13
N SER A 784 4.65 24.60 -12.18
CA SER A 784 3.97 24.48 -10.90
C SER A 784 2.45 24.40 -11.07
N LEU A 785 1.87 25.24 -11.93
CA LEU A 785 0.43 25.19 -12.25
C LEU A 785 0.04 23.88 -12.92
N SER A 786 0.85 23.37 -13.85
CA SER A 786 0.60 22.08 -14.53
C SER A 786 0.60 20.92 -13.53
N SER A 787 1.53 20.90 -12.59
CA SER A 787 1.60 19.88 -11.54
C SER A 787 0.42 19.97 -10.58
N LEU A 788 0.03 21.19 -10.17
CA LEU A 788 -1.15 21.43 -9.33
C LEU A 788 -2.45 21.02 -10.03
N PHE A 789 -2.57 21.23 -11.34
CA PHE A 789 -3.73 20.78 -12.12
C PHE A 789 -3.87 19.25 -12.07
N VAL A 790 -2.78 18.52 -12.27
CA VAL A 790 -2.77 17.04 -12.19
C VAL A 790 -3.17 16.54 -10.80
N VAL A 791 -2.62 17.15 -9.74
CA VAL A 791 -2.96 16.81 -8.35
C VAL A 791 -4.43 17.14 -8.05
N GLY A 792 -4.90 18.33 -8.44
CA GLY A 792 -6.28 18.76 -8.26
C GLY A 792 -7.28 17.86 -9.00
N ASN A 793 -6.96 17.45 -10.22
CA ASN A 793 -7.78 16.51 -10.99
C ASN A 793 -7.82 15.12 -10.33
N ALA A 794 -6.70 14.65 -9.77
CA ALA A 794 -6.65 13.41 -8.99
C ALA A 794 -7.49 13.46 -7.71
N LEU A 795 -7.47 14.59 -6.99
CA LEU A 795 -8.26 14.80 -5.78
C LEU A 795 -9.78 14.81 -6.02
N ARG A 796 -10.26 14.94 -7.26
CA ARG A 796 -11.69 14.79 -7.57
C ARG A 796 -12.22 13.40 -7.19
N LEU A 797 -11.36 12.38 -7.14
CA LEU A 797 -11.71 11.03 -6.71
C LEU A 797 -12.13 10.97 -5.24
N THR A 798 -11.56 11.81 -4.36
CA THR A 798 -11.90 11.79 -2.92
C THR A 798 -13.30 12.33 -2.63
N ARG A 799 -13.97 12.92 -3.62
CA ARG A 799 -15.36 13.39 -3.54
C ARG A 799 -16.26 12.61 -4.49
N TRP A 800 -15.81 11.46 -4.99
CA TRP A 800 -16.54 10.69 -5.99
C TRP A 800 -17.83 10.13 -5.41
N ARG A 801 -18.96 10.58 -5.97
CA ARG A 801 -20.28 10.01 -5.73
C ARG A 801 -20.58 9.03 -6.85
N THR A 802 -20.91 7.80 -6.48
CA THR A 802 -21.39 6.78 -7.39
C THR A 802 -22.74 7.19 -7.95
N SER A 803 -22.98 6.88 -9.22
CA SER A 803 -24.30 7.08 -9.83
C SER A 803 -25.34 6.31 -9.02
N PRO A 804 -26.52 6.88 -8.73
CA PRO A 804 -27.56 6.16 -8.01
C PRO A 804 -27.92 4.89 -8.80
N ALA A 805 -27.91 3.75 -8.10
CA ALA A 805 -28.33 2.49 -8.70
C ALA A 805 -29.78 2.60 -9.17
N PRO A 806 -30.17 1.92 -10.26
CA PRO A 806 -31.56 1.80 -10.63
C PRO A 806 -32.34 1.24 -9.43
N GLN A 807 -33.38 1.95 -9.00
CA GLN A 807 -34.30 1.44 -7.98
C GLN A 807 -35.08 0.29 -8.61
N ILE A 808 -34.79 -0.94 -8.18
CA ILE A 808 -35.67 -2.07 -8.47
C ILE A 808 -36.87 -1.91 -7.54
N ALA A 809 -38.09 -1.92 -8.11
CA ALA A 809 -39.30 -1.97 -7.30
C ALA A 809 -39.21 -3.18 -6.36
N PRO A 810 -39.57 -3.05 -5.06
CA PRO A 810 -39.54 -4.18 -4.15
C PRO A 810 -40.38 -5.31 -4.76
N ALA A 811 -39.79 -6.51 -4.84
CA ALA A 811 -40.53 -7.69 -5.25
C ALA A 811 -41.75 -7.80 -4.34
N THR A 812 -42.94 -7.86 -4.94
CA THR A 812 -44.19 -8.09 -4.21
C THR A 812 -43.99 -9.31 -3.32
N PRO A 813 -44.26 -9.22 -2.00
CA PRO A 813 -44.11 -10.37 -1.13
C PRO A 813 -44.99 -11.48 -1.69
N VAL A 814 -44.37 -12.60 -2.07
CA VAL A 814 -45.10 -13.84 -2.34
C VAL A 814 -45.75 -14.19 -1.00
N THR A 815 -47.04 -13.93 -0.90
CA THR A 815 -47.86 -14.44 0.20
C THR A 815 -47.76 -15.96 0.17
N VAL A 816 -47.02 -16.50 1.14
CA VAL A 816 -47.06 -17.93 1.51
C VAL A 816 -48.36 -18.20 2.25
#